data_AF-A0A504YZB1-F1
#
_entry.id   AF-A0A504YZB1-F1
#
_cell.length_a   1.000
_cell.length_b   1.000
_cell.length_c   1.000
_cell.angle_alpha   90.00
_cell.angle_beta   90.00
_cell.angle_gamma   90.00
#
_symmetry.space_group_name_H-M   'P 1'
#
loop_
_entity.id
_entity.type
_entity.pdbx_description
1 polymer ?
#
loop_
_entity_poly.entity_id
_entity_poly.type
_entity_poly.pdbx_seq_one_letter_code
_entity_poly.pdbx_strand_id
1 'polypeptide(L)'
;MPTVRPVKSQPAKNGSSKAYAKIIRDLNDEMDQLVKQNRTLSENMSRLENRISSESNKEFELEQQNKSLLDELCRLNKENIGAKADFRRQIDGLIADNNRLHLELAQAVKRQEDIRLQMNQAEQEKSTLEQSLNETERGMQTRENDARGMRNLVLRLEEDKKRLTQRIEKLTANERALVLELERVKRHGGLSTSKGRSVNRLEEHLAGIEADRDYWRNQVDLLQQMLAHPNLATRSNSTSRASSRLKSKPPSGHLKSTNKAKESPCNRKCLEQQISELRADRDRLRFELDRSSRSRAQSPQPLTRSRSLNRLQNREDMLELNRLRQERDDLRRLLNKLEMQVQEARCEIQRLHQDLYALHENGDRVSYTSQSVLRRAESERDRALVDLSRVTAERDSLITKYKNATETATNDKARLTKQMDQLERTLKQISMERDDAVRRNCEARKRLDELHSRHNQMEETMNERQELFKKANEEVNQLRNEVDLQQRITEEKTEEAVQLGERLRVMELEVRRVRERAEDCEKRLRLERDETVRLHNQLDQLHEENKHLQYETDKGNTERAELLRQQRLIDKRIQAMNVDCDRLTRQLDEANTRNMQLEERVKQLEKEGVEQMGKYHMERSSCADFQQQLELIRRRADVAERDLVEVSQRSHEAEDQLHKAETRVVQLERELRAEREDYKQLRARLEACDEEKQAIEDVSEEREELKQRAKDYLNELTRQERVMGERENESTKLTDQLRLVNEEAESWRARWESAEIKLNTIRIELEEREAELVSEKERADAREREISHLRTNLNSAEMQCSSATRAAAEASEQLQISRAEIETLTTEIARLRDGLVRTETEKSNAQREASSHRLDSDQLRAQLDDVELEMEQLKDQIEQERATNRGLQTALQSSRQKEQNAISEIQEKTAELTALRERITTVDERSDVMQRESERLRERLADSEREINRLSRSLSAERFEKERALSELRLGSLPVGYRPSGYSGYSNGMYQSSTLPRERPTAYRDRDLEY
;
A
#
# COMPACT_ATOMS: atom_id res chain seq x y z
N MET A 1 120.62 37.69 -40.79
CA MET A 1 121.78 36.94 -40.22
C MET A 1 121.56 35.46 -40.49
N PRO A 2 122.59 34.62 -40.77
CA PRO A 2 124.02 34.92 -40.80
C PRO A 2 124.75 34.66 -42.15
N THR A 3 125.90 35.34 -42.31
CA THR A 3 127.16 35.02 -43.07
C THR A 3 127.22 34.03 -44.27
N VAL A 4 127.98 34.43 -45.32
CA VAL A 4 129.21 33.75 -45.85
C VAL A 4 129.94 34.67 -46.89
N ARG A 5 131.24 34.44 -47.14
CA ARG A 5 132.22 35.17 -48.01
C ARG A 5 133.16 34.12 -48.66
N PRO A 6 134.17 34.42 -49.53
CA PRO A 6 134.46 35.60 -50.37
C PRO A 6 134.72 35.25 -51.87
N VAL A 7 135.17 36.20 -52.71
CA VAL A 7 135.78 35.92 -54.03
C VAL A 7 136.72 37.05 -54.53
N LYS A 8 137.62 36.76 -55.48
CA LYS A 8 138.42 37.71 -56.31
C LYS A 8 138.86 37.05 -57.62
N SER A 9 138.78 37.76 -58.76
CA SER A 9 139.65 37.54 -59.94
C SER A 9 139.53 38.65 -61.00
N GLN A 10 140.66 39.24 -61.40
CA GLN A 10 140.87 39.99 -62.66
C GLN A 10 141.33 39.00 -63.78
N PRO A 11 141.48 39.41 -65.06
CA PRO A 11 141.20 40.71 -65.69
C PRO A 11 140.14 40.63 -66.81
N ALA A 12 139.82 41.76 -67.44
CA ALA A 12 139.06 41.83 -68.69
C ALA A 12 139.44 43.06 -69.53
N LYS A 13 139.22 43.01 -70.85
CA LYS A 13 139.23 44.16 -71.78
C LYS A 13 138.24 43.91 -72.92
N ASN A 14 137.64 44.99 -73.44
CA ASN A 14 136.69 45.01 -74.56
C ASN A 14 135.44 44.11 -74.32
N GLY A 15 134.60 43.93 -75.35
CA GLY A 15 133.39 43.11 -75.28
C GLY A 15 132.44 43.33 -76.46
N SER A 16 131.33 42.58 -76.51
CA SER A 16 130.28 42.60 -77.56
C SER A 16 129.36 43.84 -77.52
N SER A 17 129.88 44.98 -77.06
CA SER A 17 129.16 46.09 -76.43
C SER A 17 128.35 47.02 -77.36
N LYS A 18 127.75 46.48 -78.42
CA LYS A 18 126.73 47.16 -79.24
C LYS A 18 125.56 46.27 -79.67
N ALA A 19 125.80 44.97 -79.95
CA ALA A 19 124.76 44.09 -80.49
C ALA A 19 123.67 43.77 -79.46
N TYR A 20 124.06 43.23 -78.30
CA TYR A 20 123.14 42.86 -77.22
C TYR A 20 122.31 44.04 -76.69
N ALA A 21 122.84 45.26 -76.76
CA ALA A 21 122.13 46.47 -76.34
C ALA A 21 120.88 46.78 -77.17
N LYS A 22 120.76 46.27 -78.41
CA LYS A 22 119.51 46.32 -79.18
C LYS A 22 118.54 45.22 -78.76
N ILE A 23 119.03 43.98 -78.67
CA ILE A 23 118.23 42.80 -78.28
C ILE A 23 117.56 43.01 -76.92
N ILE A 24 118.30 43.55 -75.95
CA ILE A 24 117.80 43.89 -74.61
C ILE A 24 116.75 45.02 -74.67
N ARG A 25 116.80 45.94 -75.64
CA ARG A 25 115.77 46.98 -75.78
C ARG A 25 114.47 46.43 -76.33
N ASP A 26 114.54 45.69 -77.43
CA ASP A 26 113.37 45.09 -78.07
C ASP A 26 112.65 44.13 -77.08
N LEU A 27 113.43 43.35 -76.30
CA LEU A 27 112.91 42.52 -75.20
C LEU A 27 112.33 43.33 -74.03
N ASN A 28 112.91 44.49 -73.69
CA ASN A 28 112.36 45.36 -72.65
C ASN A 28 111.04 46.01 -73.09
N ASP A 29 110.89 46.42 -74.36
CA ASP A 29 109.65 47.02 -74.87
C ASP A 29 108.50 46.01 -74.89
N GLU A 30 108.77 44.74 -75.23
CA GLU A 30 107.78 43.65 -75.18
C GLU A 30 107.44 43.27 -73.73
N MET A 31 108.44 43.20 -72.85
CA MET A 31 108.26 43.00 -71.41
C MET A 31 107.40 44.11 -70.79
N ASP A 32 107.63 45.38 -71.16
CA ASP A 32 106.84 46.53 -70.70
C ASP A 32 105.38 46.47 -71.17
N GLN A 33 105.10 45.96 -72.37
CA GLN A 33 103.73 45.77 -72.85
C GLN A 33 103.00 44.65 -72.10
N LEU A 34 103.67 43.51 -71.88
CA LEU A 34 103.13 42.40 -71.08
C LEU A 34 102.93 42.79 -69.61
N VAL A 35 103.83 43.60 -69.04
CA VAL A 35 103.67 44.17 -67.69
C VAL A 35 102.46 45.12 -67.63
N LYS A 36 102.24 45.96 -68.64
CA LYS A 36 101.04 46.84 -68.71
C LYS A 36 99.74 46.04 -68.86
N GLN A 37 99.71 45.00 -69.69
CA GLN A 37 98.51 44.15 -69.86
C GLN A 37 98.21 43.31 -68.61
N ASN A 38 99.22 42.70 -67.99
CA ASN A 38 99.02 42.00 -66.71
C ASN A 38 98.51 42.96 -65.63
N ARG A 39 99.05 44.19 -65.57
CA ARG A 39 98.59 45.21 -64.63
C ARG A 39 97.12 45.59 -64.83
N THR A 40 96.66 45.83 -66.06
CA THR A 40 95.23 46.16 -66.30
C THR A 40 94.30 44.97 -66.07
N LEU A 41 94.73 43.74 -66.34
CA LEU A 41 93.97 42.53 -66.01
C LEU A 41 93.89 42.32 -64.49
N SER A 42 94.99 42.50 -63.74
CA SER A 42 94.97 42.46 -62.27
C SER A 42 94.09 43.57 -61.67
N GLU A 43 94.13 44.79 -62.22
CA GLU A 43 93.26 45.90 -61.78
C GLU A 43 91.77 45.60 -62.05
N ASN A 44 91.43 44.96 -63.17
CA ASN A 44 90.05 44.55 -63.48
C ASN A 44 89.58 43.35 -62.66
N MET A 45 90.43 42.34 -62.43
CA MET A 45 90.13 41.23 -61.52
C MET A 45 89.85 41.74 -60.12
N SER A 46 90.75 42.58 -59.57
CA SER A 46 90.55 43.19 -58.25
C SER A 46 89.27 44.02 -58.16
N ARG A 47 88.86 44.73 -59.23
CA ARG A 47 87.57 45.45 -59.27
C ARG A 47 86.37 44.52 -59.25
N LEU A 48 86.41 43.39 -59.96
CA LEU A 48 85.33 42.40 -59.96
C LEU A 48 85.25 41.65 -58.63
N GLU A 49 86.39 41.25 -58.06
CA GLU A 49 86.50 40.65 -56.73
C GLU A 49 85.91 41.58 -55.66
N ASN A 50 86.33 42.85 -55.65
CA ASN A 50 85.77 43.86 -54.74
C ASN A 50 84.26 44.05 -54.94
N ARG A 51 83.74 43.98 -56.17
CA ARG A 51 82.31 44.13 -56.44
C ARG A 51 81.51 42.91 -55.96
N ILE A 52 81.99 41.70 -56.24
CA ILE A 52 81.41 40.44 -55.75
C ILE A 52 81.41 40.41 -54.21
N SER A 53 82.52 40.80 -53.56
CA SER A 53 82.56 40.94 -52.10
C SER A 53 81.55 41.97 -51.59
N SER A 54 81.37 43.10 -52.30
CA SER A 54 80.38 44.13 -51.91
C SER A 54 78.93 43.71 -52.11
N GLU A 55 78.63 42.84 -53.09
CA GLU A 55 77.29 42.31 -53.33
C GLU A 55 76.98 41.16 -52.36
N SER A 56 77.93 40.24 -52.14
CA SER A 56 77.81 39.17 -51.14
C SER A 56 77.64 39.71 -49.72
N ASN A 57 78.33 40.80 -49.35
CA ASN A 57 78.09 41.47 -48.06
C ASN A 57 76.68 42.06 -47.96
N LYS A 58 76.13 42.65 -49.03
CA LYS A 58 74.76 43.18 -49.05
C LYS A 58 73.71 42.08 -48.99
N GLU A 59 73.93 40.95 -49.68
CA GLU A 59 73.06 39.78 -49.59
C GLU A 59 73.03 39.26 -48.15
N PHE A 60 74.19 39.13 -47.50
CA PHE A 60 74.28 38.73 -46.10
C PHE A 60 73.61 39.73 -45.13
N GLU A 61 73.76 41.04 -45.35
CA GLU A 61 73.05 42.08 -44.59
C GLU A 61 71.53 41.98 -44.76
N LEU A 62 71.04 41.77 -45.98
CA LEU A 62 69.62 41.59 -46.28
C LEU A 62 69.06 40.28 -45.73
N GLU A 63 69.83 39.19 -45.75
CA GLU A 63 69.47 37.92 -45.10
C GLU A 63 69.35 38.08 -43.57
N GLN A 64 70.26 38.81 -42.93
CA GLN A 64 70.14 39.11 -41.50
C GLN A 64 68.91 39.98 -41.19
N GLN A 65 68.62 41.00 -42.00
CA GLN A 65 67.44 41.85 -41.83
C GLN A 65 66.14 41.05 -42.03
N ASN A 66 66.06 40.23 -43.08
CA ASN A 66 64.91 39.35 -43.30
C ASN A 66 64.71 38.36 -42.15
N LYS A 67 65.81 37.83 -41.59
CA LYS A 67 65.75 36.96 -40.41
C LYS A 67 65.24 37.71 -39.17
N SER A 68 65.73 38.92 -38.88
CA SER A 68 65.24 39.68 -37.73
C SER A 68 63.77 40.08 -37.87
N LEU A 69 63.33 40.43 -39.08
CA LEU A 69 61.91 40.72 -39.37
C LEU A 69 61.03 39.47 -39.24
N LEU A 70 61.52 38.30 -39.65
CA LEU A 70 60.81 37.03 -39.46
C LEU A 70 60.68 36.69 -37.96
N ASP A 71 61.76 36.85 -37.19
CA ASP A 71 61.76 36.62 -35.75
C ASP A 71 60.83 37.61 -35.01
N GLU A 72 60.80 38.88 -35.43
CA GLU A 72 59.88 39.91 -34.92
C GLU A 72 58.41 39.59 -35.26
N LEU A 73 58.10 39.21 -36.50
CA LEU A 73 56.75 38.76 -36.90
C LEU A 73 56.32 37.50 -36.12
N CYS A 74 57.23 36.54 -35.91
CA CYS A 74 56.96 35.36 -35.09
C CYS A 74 56.70 35.72 -33.62
N ARG A 75 57.39 36.73 -33.09
CA ARG A 75 57.18 37.25 -31.73
C ARG A 75 55.82 37.95 -31.62
N LEU A 76 55.53 38.90 -32.50
CA LEU A 76 54.26 39.62 -32.54
C LEU A 76 53.07 38.68 -32.72
N ASN A 77 53.20 37.63 -33.53
CA ASN A 77 52.15 36.62 -33.69
C ASN A 77 51.94 35.82 -32.38
N LYS A 78 53.00 35.42 -31.68
CA LYS A 78 52.88 34.76 -30.36
C LYS A 78 52.23 35.67 -29.32
N GLU A 79 52.62 36.94 -29.26
CA GLU A 79 52.03 37.94 -28.36
C GLU A 79 50.55 38.19 -28.68
N ASN A 80 50.17 38.25 -29.97
CA ASN A 80 48.78 38.39 -30.42
C ASN A 80 47.92 37.14 -30.10
N ILE A 81 48.47 35.94 -30.28
CA ILE A 81 47.82 34.68 -29.89
C ILE A 81 47.62 34.61 -28.37
N GLY A 82 48.62 35.05 -27.60
CA GLY A 82 48.56 35.19 -26.14
C GLY A 82 47.42 36.13 -25.73
N ALA A 83 47.45 37.38 -26.19
CA ALA A 83 46.41 38.37 -25.90
C ALA A 83 45.00 37.88 -26.29
N LYS A 84 44.84 37.21 -27.44
CA LYS A 84 43.55 36.59 -27.82
C LYS A 84 43.15 35.43 -26.91
N ALA A 85 44.09 34.66 -26.37
CA ALA A 85 43.78 33.63 -25.38
C ALA A 85 43.38 34.24 -24.03
N ASP A 86 44.01 35.34 -23.62
CA ASP A 86 43.67 36.05 -22.38
C ASP A 86 42.32 36.76 -22.47
N PHE A 87 42.00 37.40 -23.60
CA PHE A 87 40.65 37.94 -23.84
C PHE A 87 39.57 36.84 -23.85
N ARG A 88 39.86 35.65 -24.42
CA ARG A 88 38.93 34.51 -24.34
C ARG A 88 38.71 34.07 -22.90
N ARG A 89 39.79 33.86 -22.13
CA ARG A 89 39.70 33.54 -20.68
C ARG A 89 38.90 34.59 -19.89
N GLN A 90 39.07 35.87 -20.22
CA GLN A 90 38.31 36.95 -19.59
C GLN A 90 36.82 36.91 -19.96
N ILE A 91 36.48 36.65 -21.22
CA ILE A 91 35.10 36.47 -21.69
C ILE A 91 34.48 35.22 -21.04
N ASP A 92 35.17 34.09 -21.03
CA ASP A 92 34.73 32.84 -20.42
C ASP A 92 34.49 33.03 -18.90
N GLY A 93 35.37 33.77 -18.22
CA GLY A 93 35.22 34.17 -16.82
C GLY A 93 33.99 35.05 -16.58
N LEU A 94 33.79 36.08 -17.42
CA LEU A 94 32.60 36.95 -17.34
C LEU A 94 31.30 36.18 -17.62
N ILE A 95 31.31 35.20 -18.53
CA ILE A 95 30.18 34.31 -18.78
C ILE A 95 29.92 33.41 -17.57
N ALA A 96 30.96 32.85 -16.96
CA ALA A 96 30.84 32.02 -15.75
C ALA A 96 30.28 32.82 -14.56
N ASP A 97 30.77 34.04 -14.34
CA ASP A 97 30.25 34.94 -13.30
C ASP A 97 28.83 35.41 -13.60
N ASN A 98 28.48 35.71 -14.85
CA ASN A 98 27.12 36.07 -15.24
C ASN A 98 26.14 34.92 -15.01
N ASN A 99 26.51 33.68 -15.37
CA ASN A 99 25.73 32.48 -15.09
C ASN A 99 25.58 32.23 -13.58
N ARG A 100 26.63 32.46 -12.80
CA ARG A 100 26.60 32.37 -11.33
C ARG A 100 25.64 33.40 -10.73
N LEU A 101 25.72 34.66 -11.15
CA LEU A 101 24.82 35.73 -10.71
C LEU A 101 23.35 35.44 -11.11
N HIS A 102 23.10 34.87 -12.29
CA HIS A 102 21.76 34.44 -12.68
C HIS A 102 21.22 33.30 -11.80
N LEU A 103 22.07 32.34 -11.40
CA LEU A 103 21.68 31.28 -10.46
C LEU A 103 21.43 31.83 -9.05
N GLU A 104 22.30 32.71 -8.55
CA GLU A 104 22.14 33.40 -7.26
C GLU A 104 20.84 34.24 -7.24
N LEU A 105 20.53 34.94 -8.33
CA LEU A 105 19.27 35.69 -8.51
C LEU A 105 18.04 34.77 -8.53
N ALA A 106 18.08 33.66 -9.27
CA ALA A 106 16.98 32.70 -9.31
C ALA A 106 16.72 32.08 -7.92
N GLN A 107 17.76 31.79 -7.15
CA GLN A 107 17.62 31.35 -5.77
C GLN A 107 17.07 32.47 -4.86
N ALA A 108 17.50 33.71 -5.04
CA ALA A 108 16.99 34.84 -4.27
C ALA A 108 15.50 35.11 -4.52
N VAL A 109 15.05 35.02 -5.79
CA VAL A 109 13.63 35.11 -6.15
C VAL A 109 12.83 33.99 -5.51
N LYS A 110 13.32 32.74 -5.56
CA LYS A 110 12.64 31.62 -4.90
C LYS A 110 12.53 31.83 -3.38
N ARG A 111 13.61 32.24 -2.70
CA ARG A 111 13.58 32.60 -1.27
C ARG A 111 12.55 33.70 -0.98
N GLN A 112 12.41 34.69 -1.87
CA GLN A 112 11.41 35.76 -1.72
C GLN A 112 9.97 35.25 -1.87
N GLU A 113 9.73 34.30 -2.78
CA GLU A 113 8.43 33.61 -2.93
C GLU A 113 8.10 32.74 -1.71
N ASP A 114 9.08 31.97 -1.21
CA ASP A 114 8.94 31.13 -0.01
C ASP A 114 8.61 32.00 1.23
N ILE A 115 9.35 33.11 1.45
CA ILE A 115 9.08 34.08 2.53
C ILE A 115 7.69 34.70 2.38
N ARG A 116 7.28 35.05 1.15
CA ARG A 116 5.94 35.61 0.90
C ARG A 116 4.83 34.59 1.22
N LEU A 117 5.04 33.32 0.94
CA LEU A 117 4.10 32.25 1.28
C LEU A 117 4.01 32.04 2.80
N GLN A 118 5.14 32.06 3.51
CA GLN A 118 5.19 32.05 4.97
C GLN A 118 4.48 33.27 5.60
N MET A 119 4.67 34.47 5.05
CA MET A 119 3.94 35.67 5.52
C MET A 119 2.42 35.52 5.35
N ASN A 120 1.95 35.02 4.19
CA ASN A 120 0.53 34.78 3.97
C ASN A 120 -0.05 33.75 4.96
N GLN A 121 0.72 32.70 5.30
CA GLN A 121 0.33 31.70 6.31
C GLN A 121 0.24 32.33 7.70
N ALA A 122 1.26 33.09 8.12
CA ALA A 122 1.27 33.80 9.39
C ALA A 122 0.13 34.84 9.50
N GLU A 123 -0.25 35.50 8.40
CA GLU A 123 -1.43 36.39 8.34
C GLU A 123 -2.75 35.63 8.51
N GLN A 124 -2.87 34.42 7.94
CA GLN A 124 -4.04 33.55 8.13
C GLN A 124 -4.13 33.04 9.57
N GLU A 125 -3.02 32.56 10.16
CA GLU A 125 -2.93 32.15 11.56
C GLU A 125 -3.23 33.31 12.51
N LYS A 126 -2.72 34.51 12.23
CA LYS A 126 -3.05 35.72 12.97
C LYS A 126 -4.56 36.02 12.91
N SER A 127 -5.20 35.85 11.76
CA SER A 127 -6.65 36.04 11.62
C SER A 127 -7.47 34.99 12.39
N THR A 128 -7.07 33.72 12.39
CA THR A 128 -7.77 32.67 13.16
C THR A 128 -7.56 32.84 14.67
N LEU A 129 -6.35 33.22 15.10
CA LEU A 129 -6.06 33.56 16.49
C LEU A 129 -6.87 34.78 16.94
N GLU A 130 -6.94 35.85 16.15
CA GLU A 130 -7.78 37.02 16.43
C GLU A 130 -9.26 36.64 16.55
N GLN A 131 -9.79 35.76 15.68
CA GLN A 131 -11.16 35.26 15.79
C GLN A 131 -11.37 34.46 17.08
N SER A 132 -10.45 33.55 17.43
CA SER A 132 -10.53 32.76 18.66
C SER A 132 -10.45 33.64 19.92
N LEU A 133 -9.61 34.67 19.92
CA LEU A 133 -9.50 35.63 21.02
C LEU A 133 -10.83 36.36 21.20
N ASN A 134 -11.39 36.93 20.13
CA ASN A 134 -12.71 37.57 20.14
C ASN A 134 -13.83 36.64 20.64
N GLU A 135 -13.77 35.34 20.34
CA GLU A 135 -14.72 34.36 20.87
C GLU A 135 -14.52 34.10 22.37
N THR A 136 -13.27 33.97 22.83
CA THR A 136 -12.98 33.83 24.27
C THR A 136 -13.37 35.07 25.07
N GLU A 137 -13.16 36.29 24.54
CA GLU A 137 -13.59 37.55 25.15
C GLU A 137 -15.13 37.61 25.29
N ARG A 138 -15.87 37.26 24.23
CA ARG A 138 -17.35 37.14 24.31
C ARG A 138 -17.77 36.10 25.35
N GLY A 139 -17.08 34.96 25.40
CA GLY A 139 -17.31 33.89 26.39
C GLY A 139 -16.94 34.28 27.83
N MET A 140 -16.02 35.23 28.02
CA MET A 140 -15.72 35.81 29.32
C MET A 140 -16.77 36.85 29.71
N GLN A 141 -17.23 37.68 28.78
CA GLN A 141 -18.27 38.68 29.01
C GLN A 141 -19.61 38.05 29.42
N THR A 142 -19.99 36.92 28.81
CA THR A 142 -21.20 36.18 29.23
C THR A 142 -21.04 35.62 30.64
N ARG A 143 -19.93 34.94 30.95
CA ARG A 143 -19.62 34.45 32.31
C ARG A 143 -19.58 35.56 33.35
N GLU A 144 -19.09 36.75 33.01
CA GLU A 144 -19.05 37.89 33.93
C GLU A 144 -20.46 38.44 34.21
N ASN A 145 -21.31 38.51 33.17
CA ASN A 145 -22.73 38.84 33.30
C ASN A 145 -23.49 37.80 34.16
N ASP A 146 -23.24 36.50 33.94
CA ASP A 146 -23.83 35.42 34.74
C ASP A 146 -23.38 35.48 36.20
N ALA A 147 -22.08 35.71 36.44
CA ALA A 147 -21.54 35.93 37.78
C ALA A 147 -22.13 37.17 38.45
N ARG A 148 -22.41 38.25 37.69
CA ARG A 148 -23.12 39.44 38.17
C ARG A 148 -24.58 39.12 38.53
N GLY A 149 -25.25 38.30 37.71
CA GLY A 149 -26.59 37.78 38.00
C GLY A 149 -26.65 36.92 39.27
N MET A 150 -25.67 36.02 39.45
CA MET A 150 -25.50 35.20 40.64
C MET A 150 -25.24 36.04 41.90
N ARG A 151 -24.37 37.05 41.83
CA ARG A 151 -24.17 38.02 42.95
C ARG A 151 -25.48 38.72 43.33
N ASN A 152 -26.26 39.16 42.36
CA ASN A 152 -27.57 39.80 42.59
C ASN A 152 -28.64 38.81 43.11
N LEU A 153 -28.50 37.51 42.86
CA LEU A 153 -29.36 36.49 43.47
C LEU A 153 -28.95 36.22 44.93
N VAL A 154 -27.65 36.12 45.22
CA VAL A 154 -27.12 35.96 46.59
C VAL A 154 -27.56 37.12 47.48
N LEU A 155 -27.43 38.36 47.03
CA LEU A 155 -27.88 39.54 47.79
C LEU A 155 -29.37 39.47 48.15
N ARG A 156 -30.24 39.05 47.22
CA ARG A 156 -31.68 38.85 47.49
C ARG A 156 -31.92 37.73 48.50
N LEU A 157 -31.20 36.61 48.40
CA LEU A 157 -31.28 35.51 49.36
C LEU A 157 -30.76 35.91 50.75
N GLU A 158 -29.78 36.80 50.85
CA GLU A 158 -29.33 37.36 52.13
C GLU A 158 -30.35 38.32 52.76
N GLU A 159 -31.05 39.13 51.96
CA GLU A 159 -32.17 39.95 52.43
C GLU A 159 -33.34 39.09 52.94
N ASP A 160 -33.73 38.06 52.19
CA ASP A 160 -34.79 37.15 52.62
C ASP A 160 -34.36 36.31 53.83
N LYS A 161 -33.09 35.90 53.92
CA LYS A 161 -32.53 35.29 55.14
C LYS A 161 -32.64 36.24 56.33
N LYS A 162 -32.28 37.53 56.20
CA LYS A 162 -32.43 38.53 57.27
C LYS A 162 -33.89 38.68 57.70
N ARG A 163 -34.83 38.75 56.75
CA ARG A 163 -36.28 38.80 57.03
C ARG A 163 -36.77 37.55 57.78
N LEU A 164 -36.32 36.36 57.36
CA LEU A 164 -36.66 35.09 58.01
C LEU A 164 -36.04 34.99 59.42
N THR A 165 -34.79 35.40 59.62
CA THR A 165 -34.16 35.46 60.95
C THR A 165 -34.93 36.39 61.88
N GLN A 166 -35.29 37.60 61.45
CA GLN A 166 -36.14 38.52 62.23
C GLN A 166 -37.53 37.93 62.53
N ARG A 167 -38.08 37.10 61.64
CA ARG A 167 -39.35 36.40 61.88
C ARG A 167 -39.18 35.28 62.91
N ILE A 168 -38.09 34.52 62.85
CA ILE A 168 -37.73 33.50 63.84
C ILE A 168 -37.51 34.15 65.21
N GLU A 169 -36.73 35.23 65.31
CA GLU A 169 -36.50 35.97 66.56
C GLU A 169 -37.81 36.43 67.21
N LYS A 170 -38.75 36.95 66.41
CA LYS A 170 -40.10 37.31 66.88
C LYS A 170 -40.90 36.10 67.37
N LEU A 171 -40.83 34.97 66.67
CA LEU A 171 -41.49 33.72 67.10
C LEU A 171 -40.86 33.17 68.38
N THR A 172 -39.54 33.13 68.48
CA THR A 172 -38.81 32.68 69.68
C THR A 172 -39.01 33.63 70.87
N ALA A 173 -39.17 34.94 70.63
CA ALA A 173 -39.57 35.87 71.69
C ALA A 173 -40.98 35.56 72.22
N ASN A 174 -41.93 35.27 71.32
CA ASN A 174 -43.28 34.84 71.69
C ASN A 174 -43.27 33.47 72.41
N GLU A 175 -42.47 32.50 71.95
CA GLU A 175 -42.27 31.21 72.61
C GLU A 175 -41.70 31.39 74.02
N ARG A 176 -40.70 32.26 74.20
CA ARG A 176 -40.15 32.58 75.53
C ARG A 176 -41.19 33.25 76.44
N ALA A 177 -42.03 34.13 75.91
CA ALA A 177 -43.14 34.72 76.67
C ALA A 177 -44.15 33.63 77.11
N LEU A 178 -44.57 32.76 76.18
CA LEU A 178 -45.46 31.63 76.47
C LEU A 178 -44.83 30.63 77.45
N VAL A 179 -43.52 30.36 77.36
CA VAL A 179 -42.80 29.50 78.32
C VAL A 179 -42.70 30.17 79.69
N LEU A 180 -42.51 31.48 79.78
CA LEU A 180 -42.54 32.21 81.05
C LEU A 180 -43.95 32.25 81.67
N GLU A 181 -45.01 32.29 80.86
CA GLU A 181 -46.39 32.11 81.33
C GLU A 181 -46.63 30.67 81.81
N LEU A 182 -46.22 29.66 81.04
CA LEU A 182 -46.27 28.25 81.44
C LEU A 182 -45.46 27.98 82.71
N GLU A 183 -44.30 28.61 82.89
CA GLU A 183 -43.51 28.52 84.10
C GLU A 183 -44.14 29.27 85.28
N ARG A 184 -44.79 30.42 85.07
CA ARG A 184 -45.61 31.06 86.12
C ARG A 184 -46.72 30.12 86.59
N VAL A 185 -47.44 29.50 85.65
CA VAL A 185 -48.49 28.51 85.94
C VAL A 185 -47.90 27.30 86.68
N LYS A 186 -46.75 26.78 86.23
CA LYS A 186 -46.06 25.62 86.82
C LYS A 186 -45.46 25.90 88.20
N ARG A 187 -45.08 27.15 88.50
CA ARG A 187 -44.60 27.58 89.83
C ARG A 187 -45.74 27.84 90.83
N HIS A 188 -47.01 27.89 90.39
CA HIS A 188 -48.19 28.11 91.24
C HIS A 188 -49.09 26.86 91.40
N GLY A 189 -48.69 25.71 90.87
CA GLY A 189 -49.43 24.46 91.04
C GLY A 189 -48.57 23.23 90.73
N GLY A 190 -47.98 22.63 91.77
CA GLY A 190 -47.17 21.41 91.62
C GLY A 190 -47.99 20.14 91.82
N LEU A 191 -47.67 19.08 91.08
CA LEU A 191 -47.86 17.68 91.47
C LEU A 191 -46.93 16.75 90.67
N SER A 192 -46.57 15.62 91.28
CA SER A 192 -45.57 14.64 90.79
C SER A 192 -46.22 13.55 89.91
N THR A 193 -45.46 12.90 89.00
CA THR A 193 -45.19 11.43 89.04
C THR A 193 -44.54 10.81 87.78
N SER A 194 -43.40 10.13 88.02
CA SER A 194 -43.02 8.77 87.57
C SER A 194 -42.72 8.36 86.09
N LYS A 195 -41.57 7.66 85.96
CA LYS A 195 -41.28 6.42 85.19
C LYS A 195 -41.24 6.41 83.65
N GLY A 196 -40.00 6.43 83.14
CA GLY A 196 -39.35 5.27 82.47
C GLY A 196 -40.05 4.60 81.27
N ARG A 197 -39.61 4.93 80.04
CA ARG A 197 -39.88 4.15 78.81
C ARG A 197 -38.97 4.44 77.60
N SER A 198 -37.87 5.19 77.77
CA SER A 198 -37.12 5.82 76.66
C SER A 198 -35.86 5.09 76.18
N VAL A 199 -35.25 4.21 76.99
CA VAL A 199 -33.91 3.65 76.70
C VAL A 199 -33.90 2.79 75.43
N ASN A 200 -34.86 1.89 75.26
CA ASN A 200 -34.89 0.95 74.12
C ASN A 200 -35.11 1.62 72.75
N ARG A 201 -35.62 2.86 72.67
CA ARG A 201 -35.74 3.57 71.37
C ARG A 201 -34.42 4.15 70.90
N LEU A 202 -33.50 4.49 71.82
CA LEU A 202 -32.18 5.00 71.45
C LEU A 202 -31.33 3.88 70.83
N GLU A 203 -31.45 2.65 71.33
CA GLU A 203 -30.77 1.48 70.77
C GLU A 203 -31.29 1.14 69.36
N GLU A 204 -32.61 1.19 69.12
CA GLU A 204 -33.17 1.03 67.76
C GLU A 204 -32.73 2.14 66.79
N HIS A 205 -32.70 3.40 67.24
CA HIS A 205 -32.23 4.51 66.40
C HIS A 205 -30.72 4.43 66.11
N LEU A 206 -29.90 3.99 67.06
CA LEU A 206 -28.48 3.76 66.84
C LEU A 206 -28.26 2.61 65.84
N ALA A 207 -28.96 1.48 65.99
CA ALA A 207 -28.89 0.37 65.03
C ALA A 207 -29.31 0.79 63.60
N GLY A 208 -30.29 1.68 63.46
CA GLY A 208 -30.65 2.28 62.16
C GLY A 208 -29.52 3.13 61.57
N ILE A 209 -28.90 4.00 62.36
CA ILE A 209 -27.78 4.85 61.92
C ILE A 209 -26.54 4.01 61.55
N GLU A 210 -26.28 2.92 62.26
CA GLU A 210 -25.19 1.99 61.92
C GLU A 210 -25.45 1.23 60.62
N ALA A 211 -26.69 0.80 60.37
CA ALA A 211 -27.08 0.19 59.10
C ALA A 211 -26.93 1.17 57.92
N ASP A 212 -27.34 2.43 58.08
CA ASP A 212 -27.16 3.47 57.06
C ASP A 212 -25.67 3.78 56.81
N ARG A 213 -24.86 3.90 57.87
CA ARG A 213 -23.40 4.08 57.76
C ARG A 213 -22.77 2.97 56.93
N ASP A 214 -23.11 1.72 57.23
CA ASP A 214 -22.52 0.56 56.58
C ASP A 214 -23.06 0.38 55.14
N TYR A 215 -24.30 0.79 54.86
CA TYR A 215 -24.83 0.92 53.49
C TYR A 215 -24.00 1.91 52.66
N TRP A 216 -23.78 3.13 53.16
CA TRP A 216 -23.00 4.14 52.44
C TRP A 216 -21.53 3.74 52.28
N ARG A 217 -20.95 3.02 53.24
CA ARG A 217 -19.60 2.42 53.13
C ARG A 217 -19.53 1.44 51.96
N ASN A 218 -20.43 0.47 51.93
CA ASN A 218 -20.49 -0.52 50.84
C ASN A 218 -20.74 0.14 49.47
N GLN A 219 -21.51 1.24 49.42
CA GLN A 219 -21.72 2.00 48.18
C GLN A 219 -20.45 2.74 47.72
N VAL A 220 -19.65 3.27 48.65
CA VAL A 220 -18.34 3.86 48.36
C VAL A 220 -17.34 2.79 47.91
N ASP A 221 -17.30 1.64 48.57
CA ASP A 221 -16.44 0.51 48.18
C ASP A 221 -16.79 0.00 46.78
N LEU A 222 -18.09 -0.06 46.43
CA LEU A 222 -18.56 -0.39 45.08
C LEU A 222 -18.12 0.65 44.05
N LEU A 223 -18.24 1.95 44.35
CA LEU A 223 -17.79 3.02 43.47
C LEU A 223 -16.25 3.02 43.32
N GLN A 224 -15.49 2.71 44.37
CA GLN A 224 -14.04 2.54 44.29
C GLN A 224 -13.64 1.31 43.45
N GLN A 225 -14.38 0.19 43.53
CA GLN A 225 -14.18 -0.95 42.64
C GLN A 225 -14.49 -0.61 41.17
N MET A 226 -15.53 0.19 40.90
CA MET A 226 -15.84 0.66 39.55
C MET A 226 -14.76 1.60 38.99
N LEU A 227 -14.18 2.46 39.83
CA LEU A 227 -13.08 3.36 39.45
C LEU A 227 -11.75 2.61 39.27
N ALA A 228 -11.50 1.55 40.04
CA ALA A 228 -10.28 0.75 39.95
C ALA A 228 -10.20 -0.15 38.69
N HIS A 229 -11.34 -0.47 38.07
CA HIS A 229 -11.41 -1.37 36.90
C HIS A 229 -12.31 -0.82 35.77
N PRO A 230 -11.83 0.15 34.96
CA PRO A 230 -12.62 0.73 33.86
C PRO A 230 -13.00 -0.26 32.74
N ASN A 231 -12.24 -1.35 32.58
CA ASN A 231 -12.27 -2.20 31.38
C ASN A 231 -13.35 -3.30 31.37
N LEU A 232 -14.42 -3.17 32.15
CA LEU A 232 -15.58 -4.08 32.11
C LEU A 232 -16.91 -3.37 31.83
N ALA A 233 -16.90 -2.06 31.59
CA ALA A 233 -18.08 -1.25 31.32
C ALA A 233 -18.56 -1.33 29.85
N THR A 234 -18.90 -2.53 29.35
CA THR A 234 -19.67 -2.72 28.10
C THR A 234 -20.40 -4.07 28.08
N ARG A 235 -21.30 -4.31 29.05
CA ARG A 235 -22.28 -5.40 28.91
C ARG A 235 -23.59 -5.17 29.69
N SER A 236 -24.67 -5.69 29.10
CA SER A 236 -26.05 -5.77 29.59
C SER A 236 -26.76 -4.46 29.99
N ASN A 237 -27.39 -3.84 29.00
CA ASN A 237 -28.77 -3.39 29.19
C ASN A 237 -29.70 -4.57 28.82
N SER A 238 -30.25 -5.27 29.81
CA SER A 238 -31.38 -6.18 29.61
C SER A 238 -32.19 -6.30 30.89
N THR A 239 -33.35 -5.65 30.89
CA THR A 239 -34.34 -5.68 31.96
C THR A 239 -35.07 -7.02 32.01
N SER A 240 -34.96 -7.75 33.12
CA SER A 240 -36.03 -8.66 33.56
C SER A 240 -36.04 -8.82 35.08
N ARG A 241 -37.23 -8.61 35.66
CA ARG A 241 -37.52 -8.94 37.06
C ARG A 241 -37.91 -10.41 37.17
N ALA A 242 -37.36 -11.14 38.14
CA ALA A 242 -38.08 -12.22 38.81
C ALA A 242 -37.50 -12.47 40.21
N SER A 243 -38.38 -12.71 41.18
CA SER A 243 -38.04 -13.01 42.57
C SER A 243 -38.21 -14.50 42.84
N SER A 244 -37.34 -15.11 43.64
CA SER A 244 -37.75 -16.07 44.67
C SER A 244 -36.60 -16.46 45.62
N ARG A 245 -36.97 -16.73 46.88
CA ARG A 245 -36.09 -17.25 47.93
C ARG A 245 -35.73 -18.71 47.67
N LEU A 246 -34.60 -19.18 48.21
CA LEU A 246 -34.59 -20.17 49.30
C LEU A 246 -33.22 -20.25 50.02
N LYS A 247 -33.20 -20.88 51.20
CA LYS A 247 -32.08 -20.88 52.16
C LYS A 247 -31.17 -22.11 51.99
N SER A 248 -29.87 -21.96 52.23
CA SER A 248 -29.10 -22.75 53.22
C SER A 248 -27.61 -22.35 53.25
N LYS A 249 -26.92 -22.63 54.37
CA LYS A 249 -25.49 -22.37 54.64
C LYS A 249 -24.79 -23.70 55.07
N PRO A 250 -23.45 -23.77 55.22
CA PRO A 250 -22.55 -24.60 54.43
C PRO A 250 -22.07 -25.88 55.16
N PRO A 251 -21.02 -26.60 54.69
CA PRO A 251 -19.69 -26.29 55.22
C PRO A 251 -18.45 -26.56 54.32
N SER A 252 -17.33 -25.90 54.71
CA SER A 252 -15.95 -26.41 54.80
C SER A 252 -15.11 -26.81 53.55
N GLY A 253 -14.04 -26.02 53.32
CA GLY A 253 -12.73 -26.49 52.83
C GLY A 253 -12.56 -26.61 51.31
N HIS A 254 -11.38 -26.37 50.71
CA HIS A 254 -10.07 -26.03 51.28
C HIS A 254 -9.29 -25.10 50.32
N LEU A 255 -8.23 -24.45 50.83
CA LEU A 255 -7.41 -23.48 50.10
C LEU A 255 -6.58 -24.12 48.96
N LYS A 256 -6.46 -23.43 47.82
CA LYS A 256 -5.23 -22.67 47.48
C LYS A 256 -5.35 -21.85 46.19
N SER A 257 -5.02 -20.58 46.31
CA SER A 257 -4.60 -19.74 45.18
C SER A 257 -3.12 -19.97 44.90
N THR A 258 -2.75 -20.14 43.62
CA THR A 258 -1.43 -19.75 43.12
C THR A 258 -1.56 -19.13 41.74
N ASN A 259 -1.14 -17.87 41.65
CA ASN A 259 -1.06 -17.08 40.44
C ASN A 259 0.06 -17.55 39.47
N LYS A 260 -0.05 -17.07 38.23
CA LYS A 260 1.05 -16.75 37.29
C LYS A 260 1.83 -17.89 36.60
N ALA A 261 1.55 -17.95 35.29
CA ALA A 261 2.50 -17.63 34.21
C ALA A 261 3.15 -18.77 33.40
N LYS A 262 3.57 -18.36 32.18
CA LYS A 262 4.44 -19.02 31.21
C LYS A 262 3.83 -20.17 30.41
N GLU A 263 3.35 -19.77 29.23
CA GLU A 263 3.20 -20.62 28.05
C GLU A 263 4.41 -21.56 27.91
N SER A 264 4.14 -22.87 27.84
CA SER A 264 5.16 -23.90 27.71
C SER A 264 4.91 -24.69 26.41
N PRO A 265 5.97 -25.12 25.66
CA PRO A 265 5.80 -25.65 24.30
C PRO A 265 5.04 -26.99 24.19
N CYS A 266 4.71 -27.63 25.31
CA CYS A 266 4.00 -28.90 25.36
C CYS A 266 2.54 -28.80 24.88
N ASN A 267 1.84 -27.71 25.22
CA ASN A 267 0.46 -27.50 24.76
C ASN A 267 0.36 -27.29 23.25
N ARG A 268 1.40 -26.73 22.61
CA ARG A 268 1.43 -26.58 21.16
C ARG A 268 1.46 -27.93 20.45
N LYS A 269 2.24 -28.90 20.93
CA LYS A 269 2.23 -30.27 20.38
C LYS A 269 0.92 -31.01 20.65
N CYS A 270 0.30 -30.82 21.81
CA CYS A 270 -1.01 -31.40 22.10
C CYS A 270 -2.10 -30.81 21.17
N LEU A 271 -2.09 -29.50 20.93
CA LEU A 271 -3.01 -28.84 20.01
C LEU A 271 -2.69 -29.16 18.54
N GLU A 272 -1.41 -29.30 18.16
CA GLU A 272 -1.02 -29.75 16.81
C GLU A 272 -1.40 -31.22 16.57
N GLN A 273 -1.29 -32.10 17.57
CA GLN A 273 -1.85 -33.45 17.50
C GLN A 273 -3.37 -33.42 17.37
N GLN A 274 -4.07 -32.67 18.22
CA GLN A 274 -5.53 -32.57 18.17
C GLN A 274 -6.02 -31.94 16.86
N ILE A 275 -5.28 -30.99 16.28
CA ILE A 275 -5.52 -30.44 14.94
C ILE A 275 -5.18 -31.47 13.85
N SER A 276 -4.16 -32.30 14.02
CA SER A 276 -3.83 -33.38 13.08
C SER A 276 -4.87 -34.50 13.10
N GLU A 277 -5.42 -34.82 14.28
CA GLU A 277 -6.52 -35.78 14.47
C GLU A 277 -7.82 -35.20 13.90
N LEU A 278 -8.16 -33.94 14.18
CA LEU A 278 -9.31 -33.28 13.56
C LEU A 278 -9.15 -33.10 12.03
N ARG A 279 -7.93 -32.99 11.51
CA ARG A 279 -7.66 -33.01 10.06
C ARG A 279 -7.78 -34.43 9.50
N ALA A 280 -7.29 -35.45 10.20
CA ALA A 280 -7.41 -36.84 9.81
C ALA A 280 -8.86 -37.33 9.88
N ASP A 281 -9.65 -36.88 10.86
CA ASP A 281 -11.08 -37.13 10.96
C ASP A 281 -11.87 -36.31 9.95
N ARG A 282 -11.50 -35.06 9.67
CA ARG A 282 -12.03 -34.32 8.51
C ARG A 282 -11.75 -35.07 7.22
N ASP A 283 -10.55 -35.61 7.03
CA ASP A 283 -10.16 -36.29 5.79
C ASP A 283 -10.73 -37.71 5.70
N ARG A 284 -10.96 -38.40 6.83
CA ARG A 284 -11.78 -39.62 6.91
C ARG A 284 -13.24 -39.33 6.61
N LEU A 285 -13.84 -38.33 7.24
CA LEU A 285 -15.22 -37.90 6.96
C LEU A 285 -15.36 -37.39 5.52
N ARG A 286 -14.32 -36.77 4.94
CA ARG A 286 -14.27 -36.39 3.53
C ARG A 286 -14.11 -37.60 2.62
N PHE A 287 -13.37 -38.64 3.02
CA PHE A 287 -13.27 -39.91 2.29
C PHE A 287 -14.55 -40.74 2.41
N GLU A 288 -15.27 -40.69 3.53
CA GLU A 288 -16.59 -41.29 3.73
C GLU A 288 -17.69 -40.50 3.01
N LEU A 289 -17.57 -39.17 2.96
CA LEU A 289 -18.42 -38.29 2.16
C LEU A 289 -18.13 -38.47 0.66
N ASP A 290 -16.89 -38.66 0.24
CA ASP A 290 -16.52 -39.00 -1.16
C ASP A 290 -16.87 -40.44 -1.50
N ARG A 291 -16.83 -41.38 -0.55
CA ARG A 291 -17.32 -42.76 -0.76
C ARG A 291 -18.84 -42.79 -0.86
N SER A 292 -19.53 -41.99 -0.06
CA SER A 292 -20.97 -41.74 -0.15
C SER A 292 -21.33 -40.92 -1.39
N SER A 293 -20.48 -39.99 -1.85
CA SER A 293 -20.70 -39.19 -3.06
C SER A 293 -20.38 -39.98 -4.32
N ARG A 294 -19.39 -40.90 -4.30
CA ARG A 294 -19.17 -41.90 -5.36
C ARG A 294 -20.30 -42.93 -5.39
N SER A 295 -20.85 -43.31 -4.24
CA SER A 295 -22.08 -44.14 -4.16
C SER A 295 -23.35 -43.37 -4.54
N ARG A 296 -23.35 -42.03 -4.50
CA ARG A 296 -24.47 -41.15 -4.89
C ARG A 296 -24.30 -40.57 -6.31
N ALA A 297 -23.12 -40.72 -6.91
CA ALA A 297 -22.81 -40.43 -8.31
C ALA A 297 -23.35 -41.51 -9.28
N GLN A 298 -23.93 -42.60 -8.76
CA GLN A 298 -24.91 -43.42 -9.46
C GLN A 298 -26.32 -43.20 -8.88
N SER A 299 -26.80 -41.97 -8.95
CA SER A 299 -28.23 -41.66 -8.85
C SER A 299 -28.59 -40.53 -9.83
N PRO A 300 -29.75 -40.58 -10.53
CA PRO A 300 -29.95 -39.77 -11.74
C PRO A 300 -30.24 -38.29 -11.44
N GLN A 301 -29.79 -37.42 -12.35
CA GLN A 301 -30.26 -36.04 -12.46
C GLN A 301 -31.76 -35.97 -12.80
N PRO A 302 -32.44 -34.83 -12.54
CA PRO A 302 -33.90 -34.77 -12.50
C PRO A 302 -34.52 -35.07 -13.86
N LEU A 303 -35.20 -36.21 -13.96
CA LEU A 303 -35.90 -36.61 -15.16
C LEU A 303 -37.18 -35.80 -15.33
N THR A 304 -37.23 -35.06 -16.43
CA THR A 304 -38.48 -34.63 -17.05
C THR A 304 -39.38 -35.83 -17.30
N ARG A 305 -40.68 -35.58 -17.15
CA ARG A 305 -41.79 -36.54 -17.24
C ARG A 305 -41.67 -37.43 -18.50
N SER A 306 -41.97 -38.73 -18.35
CA SER A 306 -42.51 -39.64 -19.40
C SER A 306 -41.60 -40.59 -20.22
N ARG A 307 -40.37 -40.97 -19.83
CA ARG A 307 -39.60 -42.00 -20.63
C ARG A 307 -38.87 -43.16 -19.91
N SER A 308 -38.78 -43.21 -18.58
CA SER A 308 -37.94 -44.23 -17.88
C SER A 308 -38.65 -45.48 -17.35
N LEU A 309 -39.99 -45.48 -17.18
CA LEU A 309 -40.73 -46.61 -16.59
C LEU A 309 -40.66 -47.90 -17.44
N ASN A 310 -40.72 -47.80 -18.77
CA ASN A 310 -40.85 -48.97 -19.66
C ASN A 310 -39.64 -49.94 -19.66
N ARG A 311 -38.45 -49.59 -19.15
CA ARG A 311 -37.27 -50.48 -19.24
C ARG A 311 -37.13 -51.48 -18.08
N LEU A 312 -37.60 -51.13 -16.89
CA LEU A 312 -37.57 -52.05 -15.74
C LEU A 312 -38.79 -52.98 -15.78
N GLN A 313 -39.95 -52.41 -16.09
CA GLN A 313 -41.20 -53.15 -16.32
C GLN A 313 -40.99 -54.26 -17.37
N ASN A 314 -40.47 -53.93 -18.56
CA ASN A 314 -40.13 -54.92 -19.59
C ASN A 314 -39.15 -56.04 -19.17
N ARG A 315 -38.38 -55.89 -18.08
CA ARG A 315 -37.48 -56.95 -17.59
C ARG A 315 -38.19 -57.88 -16.61
N GLU A 316 -39.03 -57.34 -15.74
CA GLU A 316 -39.87 -58.10 -14.83
C GLU A 316 -40.98 -58.81 -15.61
N ASP A 317 -41.67 -58.10 -16.50
CA ASP A 317 -42.68 -58.64 -17.42
C ASP A 317 -42.11 -59.78 -18.29
N MET A 318 -40.85 -59.72 -18.72
CA MET A 318 -40.25 -60.78 -19.55
C MET A 318 -39.79 -61.99 -18.72
N LEU A 319 -39.44 -61.82 -17.44
CA LEU A 319 -39.22 -62.92 -16.51
C LEU A 319 -40.55 -63.61 -16.13
N GLU A 320 -41.61 -62.83 -15.94
CA GLU A 320 -42.96 -63.32 -15.65
C GLU A 320 -43.58 -64.02 -16.87
N LEU A 321 -43.42 -63.45 -18.09
CA LEU A 321 -43.81 -64.09 -19.35
C LEU A 321 -43.07 -65.41 -19.57
N ASN A 322 -41.80 -65.54 -19.15
CA ASN A 322 -41.07 -66.79 -19.24
C ASN A 322 -41.58 -67.83 -18.24
N ARG A 323 -41.95 -67.44 -17.01
CA ARG A 323 -42.66 -68.34 -16.07
C ARG A 323 -44.00 -68.81 -16.64
N LEU A 324 -44.83 -67.89 -17.12
CA LEU A 324 -46.14 -68.20 -17.70
C LEU A 324 -46.03 -69.09 -18.96
N ARG A 325 -44.97 -68.94 -19.77
CA ARG A 325 -44.66 -69.86 -20.87
C ARG A 325 -44.31 -71.26 -20.36
N GLN A 326 -43.51 -71.35 -19.31
CA GLN A 326 -43.08 -72.61 -18.71
C GLN A 326 -44.27 -73.35 -18.06
N GLU A 327 -45.11 -72.64 -17.30
CA GLU A 327 -46.37 -73.14 -16.74
C GLU A 327 -47.35 -73.60 -17.82
N ARG A 328 -47.52 -72.82 -18.90
CA ARG A 328 -48.32 -73.22 -20.08
C ARG A 328 -47.80 -74.50 -20.73
N ASP A 329 -46.49 -74.65 -20.86
CA ASP A 329 -45.89 -75.81 -21.52
C ASP A 329 -45.92 -77.06 -20.63
N ASP A 330 -45.88 -76.91 -19.31
CA ASP A 330 -46.14 -77.99 -18.35
C ASP A 330 -47.64 -78.37 -18.29
N LEU A 331 -48.55 -77.40 -18.40
CA LEU A 331 -49.99 -77.66 -18.56
C LEU A 331 -50.30 -78.38 -19.89
N ARG A 332 -49.60 -78.05 -20.98
CA ARG A 332 -49.69 -78.79 -22.25
C ARG A 332 -49.17 -80.23 -22.14
N ARG A 333 -48.08 -80.45 -21.41
CA ARG A 333 -47.59 -81.82 -21.11
C ARG A 333 -48.59 -82.63 -20.30
N LEU A 334 -49.32 -82.00 -19.38
CA LEU A 334 -50.42 -82.63 -18.63
C LEU A 334 -51.63 -82.90 -19.53
N LEU A 335 -52.01 -81.97 -20.40
CA LEU A 335 -53.12 -82.13 -21.35
C LEU A 335 -52.86 -83.31 -22.30
N ASN A 336 -51.68 -83.38 -22.93
CA ASN A 336 -51.32 -84.49 -23.82
C ASN A 336 -51.33 -85.86 -23.11
N LYS A 337 -51.02 -85.91 -21.81
CA LYS A 337 -51.14 -87.14 -21.00
C LYS A 337 -52.60 -87.53 -20.76
N LEU A 338 -53.48 -86.57 -20.50
CA LEU A 338 -54.91 -86.80 -20.35
C LEU A 338 -55.55 -87.22 -21.68
N GLU A 339 -55.15 -86.62 -22.81
CA GLU A 339 -55.58 -87.01 -24.15
C GLU A 339 -55.17 -88.45 -24.48
N MET A 340 -53.95 -88.88 -24.12
CA MET A 340 -53.54 -90.28 -24.23
C MET A 340 -54.41 -91.21 -23.38
N GLN A 341 -54.68 -90.89 -22.12
CA GLN A 341 -55.55 -91.70 -21.25
C GLN A 341 -57.00 -91.77 -21.76
N VAL A 342 -57.52 -90.70 -22.36
CA VAL A 342 -58.83 -90.69 -23.01
C VAL A 342 -58.83 -91.55 -24.28
N GLN A 343 -57.73 -91.58 -25.04
CA GLN A 343 -57.60 -92.42 -26.22
C GLN A 343 -57.46 -93.90 -25.85
N GLU A 344 -56.70 -94.24 -24.81
CA GLU A 344 -56.64 -95.59 -24.24
C GLU A 344 -58.03 -96.06 -23.78
N ALA A 345 -58.77 -95.23 -23.05
CA ALA A 345 -60.15 -95.52 -22.64
C ALA A 345 -61.12 -95.70 -23.83
N ARG A 346 -60.93 -94.96 -24.93
CA ARG A 346 -61.71 -95.13 -26.16
C ARG A 346 -61.44 -96.47 -26.85
N CYS A 347 -60.18 -96.91 -26.91
CA CYS A 347 -59.83 -98.24 -27.42
C CYS A 347 -60.41 -99.36 -26.55
N GLU A 348 -60.40 -99.21 -25.22
CA GLU A 348 -60.99 -100.18 -24.29
C GLU A 348 -62.52 -100.28 -24.46
N ILE A 349 -63.21 -99.15 -24.66
CA ILE A 349 -64.67 -99.10 -24.95
C ILE A 349 -65.00 -99.76 -26.30
N GLN A 350 -64.15 -99.61 -27.31
CA GLN A 350 -64.31 -100.29 -28.60
C GLN A 350 -64.11 -101.81 -28.47
N ARG A 351 -63.13 -102.25 -27.66
CA ARG A 351 -62.91 -103.67 -27.34
C ARG A 351 -64.13 -104.28 -26.63
N LEU A 352 -64.66 -103.60 -25.61
CA LEU A 352 -65.85 -104.04 -24.89
C LEU A 352 -67.13 -104.02 -25.75
N HIS A 353 -67.23 -103.15 -26.76
CA HIS A 353 -68.30 -103.21 -27.75
C HIS A 353 -68.21 -104.45 -28.65
N GLN A 354 -66.99 -104.85 -29.06
CA GLN A 354 -66.79 -106.09 -29.82
C GLN A 354 -67.13 -107.34 -28.97
N ASP A 355 -66.71 -107.35 -27.70
CA ASP A 355 -67.04 -108.42 -26.75
C ASP A 355 -68.57 -108.54 -26.52
N LEU A 356 -69.32 -107.43 -26.51
CA LEU A 356 -70.79 -107.44 -26.37
C LEU A 356 -71.52 -107.92 -27.63
N TYR A 357 -71.04 -107.58 -28.84
CA TYR A 357 -71.60 -108.11 -30.09
C TYR A 357 -71.43 -109.64 -30.19
N ALA A 358 -70.35 -110.19 -29.64
CA ALA A 358 -70.11 -111.64 -29.61
C ALA A 358 -71.04 -112.42 -28.64
N LEU A 359 -71.74 -111.75 -27.72
CA LEU A 359 -72.59 -112.38 -26.70
C LEU A 359 -74.09 -112.41 -27.05
N HIS A 360 -74.50 -111.83 -28.18
CA HIS A 360 -75.92 -111.71 -28.55
C HIS A 360 -76.50 -112.89 -29.36
N GLU A 361 -75.72 -113.94 -29.66
CA GLU A 361 -76.12 -114.99 -30.62
C GLU A 361 -76.53 -116.35 -30.03
N ASN A 362 -76.53 -116.54 -28.70
CA ASN A 362 -76.95 -117.82 -28.10
C ASN A 362 -77.86 -117.64 -26.87
N GLY A 363 -79.15 -117.95 -27.07
CA GLY A 363 -80.19 -117.90 -26.03
C GLY A 363 -80.41 -119.22 -25.28
N ASP A 364 -80.94 -119.06 -24.07
CA ASP A 364 -81.66 -120.03 -23.22
C ASP A 364 -80.95 -121.30 -22.71
N ARG A 365 -80.82 -121.36 -21.36
CA ARG A 365 -81.57 -122.34 -20.56
C ARG A 365 -81.68 -121.99 -19.06
N VAL A 366 -82.85 -121.44 -18.72
CA VAL A 366 -83.70 -121.76 -17.55
C VAL A 366 -83.05 -122.09 -16.20
N SER A 367 -83.14 -121.10 -15.29
CA SER A 367 -83.46 -121.26 -13.86
C SER A 367 -82.60 -122.19 -12.99
N TYR A 368 -81.32 -121.85 -12.81
CA TYR A 368 -80.60 -122.15 -11.55
C TYR A 368 -80.10 -120.85 -10.87
N THR A 369 -80.86 -119.77 -11.04
CA THR A 369 -80.31 -118.40 -11.04
C THR A 369 -80.97 -117.44 -10.05
N SER A 370 -82.28 -117.50 -9.79
CA SER A 370 -82.97 -116.46 -9.01
C SER A 370 -82.47 -116.29 -7.57
N GLN A 371 -82.05 -117.37 -6.90
CA GLN A 371 -81.55 -117.32 -5.51
C GLN A 371 -80.08 -116.86 -5.41
N SER A 372 -79.28 -117.03 -6.47
CA SER A 372 -77.92 -116.48 -6.55
C SER A 372 -77.90 -115.03 -7.01
N VAL A 373 -78.88 -114.61 -7.83
CA VAL A 373 -79.11 -113.21 -8.20
C VAL A 373 -79.51 -112.37 -6.98
N LEU A 374 -80.38 -112.87 -6.09
CA LEU A 374 -80.72 -112.13 -4.86
C LEU A 374 -79.52 -111.88 -3.95
N ARG A 375 -78.66 -112.88 -3.70
CA ARG A 375 -77.42 -112.65 -2.92
C ARG A 375 -76.43 -111.70 -3.63
N ARG A 376 -76.40 -111.69 -4.97
CA ARG A 376 -75.60 -110.70 -5.71
C ARG A 376 -76.17 -109.30 -5.51
N ALA A 377 -77.48 -109.10 -5.69
CA ALA A 377 -78.16 -107.83 -5.49
C ALA A 377 -78.03 -107.30 -4.05
N GLU A 378 -78.08 -108.17 -3.04
CA GLU A 378 -77.78 -107.81 -1.65
C GLU A 378 -76.32 -107.37 -1.48
N SER A 379 -75.36 -108.12 -2.03
CA SER A 379 -73.94 -107.73 -2.01
C SER A 379 -73.65 -106.45 -2.80
N GLU A 380 -74.41 -106.17 -3.85
CA GLU A 380 -74.31 -104.95 -4.67
C GLU A 380 -74.94 -103.76 -3.94
N ARG A 381 -76.07 -103.95 -3.24
CA ARG A 381 -76.64 -102.95 -2.33
C ARG A 381 -75.66 -102.60 -1.20
N ASP A 382 -75.03 -103.59 -0.57
CA ASP A 382 -74.06 -103.35 0.50
C ASP A 382 -72.76 -102.70 -0.02
N ARG A 383 -72.28 -103.08 -1.22
CA ARG A 383 -71.19 -102.34 -1.92
C ARG A 383 -71.59 -100.89 -2.20
N ALA A 384 -72.79 -100.65 -2.74
CA ALA A 384 -73.28 -99.31 -3.05
C ALA A 384 -73.44 -98.44 -1.78
N LEU A 385 -73.79 -99.03 -0.63
CA LEU A 385 -73.82 -98.32 0.66
C LEU A 385 -72.40 -98.00 1.18
N VAL A 386 -71.43 -98.91 0.98
CA VAL A 386 -70.01 -98.63 1.28
C VAL A 386 -69.46 -97.53 0.37
N ASP A 387 -69.78 -97.56 -0.93
CA ASP A 387 -69.37 -96.53 -1.89
C ASP A 387 -70.06 -95.19 -1.62
N LEU A 388 -71.34 -95.17 -1.26
CA LEU A 388 -72.03 -93.94 -0.86
C LEU A 388 -71.42 -93.38 0.43
N SER A 389 -71.05 -94.23 1.39
CA SER A 389 -70.36 -93.82 2.62
C SER A 389 -68.96 -93.29 2.32
N ARG A 390 -68.23 -93.91 1.38
CA ARG A 390 -66.91 -93.46 0.90
C ARG A 390 -67.01 -92.11 0.19
N VAL A 391 -67.92 -91.94 -0.75
CA VAL A 391 -68.15 -90.66 -1.45
C VAL A 391 -68.63 -89.58 -0.47
N THR A 392 -69.41 -89.93 0.55
CA THR A 392 -69.81 -88.99 1.61
C THR A 392 -68.60 -88.56 2.45
N ALA A 393 -67.72 -89.51 2.83
CA ALA A 393 -66.47 -89.20 3.53
C ALA A 393 -65.48 -88.40 2.67
N GLU A 394 -65.40 -88.68 1.37
CA GLU A 394 -64.60 -87.91 0.40
C GLU A 394 -65.15 -86.49 0.22
N ARG A 395 -66.48 -86.32 0.10
CA ARG A 395 -67.16 -85.02 0.09
C ARG A 395 -66.86 -84.24 1.37
N ASP A 396 -66.99 -84.87 2.54
CA ASP A 396 -66.77 -84.20 3.82
C ASP A 396 -65.28 -83.91 4.06
N SER A 397 -64.37 -84.74 3.52
CA SER A 397 -62.93 -84.45 3.41
C SER A 397 -62.64 -83.27 2.48
N LEU A 398 -63.36 -83.13 1.36
CA LEU A 398 -63.23 -81.98 0.46
C LEU A 398 -63.81 -80.70 1.08
N ILE A 399 -64.93 -80.78 1.80
CA ILE A 399 -65.51 -79.64 2.54
C ILE A 399 -64.54 -79.18 3.64
N THR A 400 -63.94 -80.10 4.39
CA THR A 400 -62.94 -79.75 5.42
C THR A 400 -61.66 -79.19 4.79
N LYS A 401 -61.15 -79.76 3.69
CA LYS A 401 -60.03 -79.19 2.93
C LYS A 401 -60.33 -77.79 2.39
N TYR A 402 -61.53 -77.56 1.84
CA TYR A 402 -61.95 -76.25 1.34
C TYR A 402 -62.09 -75.23 2.46
N LYS A 403 -62.72 -75.60 3.59
CA LYS A 403 -62.78 -74.77 4.79
C LYS A 403 -61.38 -74.38 5.27
N ASN A 404 -60.49 -75.36 5.48
CA ASN A 404 -59.10 -75.13 5.87
C ASN A 404 -58.38 -74.21 4.87
N ALA A 405 -58.56 -74.41 3.56
CA ALA A 405 -57.99 -73.54 2.53
C ALA A 405 -58.52 -72.09 2.64
N THR A 406 -59.84 -71.89 2.79
CA THR A 406 -60.42 -70.56 2.99
C THR A 406 -59.98 -69.91 4.31
N GLU A 407 -59.82 -70.68 5.38
CA GLU A 407 -59.31 -70.21 6.66
C GLU A 407 -57.83 -69.81 6.54
N THR A 408 -56.99 -70.59 5.87
CA THR A 408 -55.60 -70.20 5.58
C THR A 408 -55.53 -68.92 4.73
N ALA A 409 -56.33 -68.81 3.66
CA ALA A 409 -56.35 -67.61 2.81
C ALA A 409 -56.87 -66.36 3.54
N THR A 410 -57.83 -66.50 4.47
CA THR A 410 -58.30 -65.37 5.30
C THR A 410 -57.27 -64.97 6.36
N ASN A 411 -56.57 -65.95 6.95
CA ASN A 411 -55.45 -65.70 7.87
C ASN A 411 -54.25 -65.03 7.18
N ASP A 412 -53.87 -65.49 5.98
CA ASP A 412 -52.81 -64.87 5.18
C ASP A 412 -53.19 -63.47 4.71
N LYS A 413 -54.45 -63.26 4.27
CA LYS A 413 -54.96 -61.91 3.98
C LYS A 413 -54.86 -61.00 5.21
N ALA A 414 -55.30 -61.46 6.38
CA ALA A 414 -55.22 -60.70 7.62
C ALA A 414 -53.76 -60.42 8.06
N ARG A 415 -52.83 -61.34 7.80
CA ARG A 415 -51.39 -61.15 8.03
C ARG A 415 -50.81 -60.10 7.08
N LEU A 416 -51.12 -60.17 5.78
CA LEU A 416 -50.67 -59.22 4.78
C LEU A 416 -51.22 -57.82 5.05
N THR A 417 -52.50 -57.68 5.43
CA THR A 417 -53.06 -56.39 5.86
C THR A 417 -52.34 -55.84 7.09
N LYS A 418 -52.06 -56.67 8.11
CA LYS A 418 -51.27 -56.23 9.28
C LYS A 418 -49.84 -55.80 8.91
N GLN A 419 -49.21 -56.46 7.94
CA GLN A 419 -47.88 -56.07 7.44
C GLN A 419 -47.94 -54.75 6.65
N MET A 420 -48.98 -54.57 5.82
CA MET A 420 -49.22 -53.32 5.08
C MET A 420 -49.45 -52.14 6.03
N ASP A 421 -50.31 -52.32 7.04
CA ASP A 421 -50.53 -51.32 8.10
C ASP A 421 -49.24 -50.95 8.85
N GLN A 422 -48.39 -51.95 9.15
CA GLN A 422 -47.09 -51.73 9.79
C GLN A 422 -46.17 -50.93 8.87
N LEU A 423 -46.06 -51.30 7.59
CA LEU A 423 -45.26 -50.57 6.60
C LEU A 423 -45.76 -49.13 6.44
N GLU A 424 -47.07 -48.89 6.34
CA GLU A 424 -47.65 -47.55 6.30
C GLU A 424 -47.28 -46.71 7.53
N ARG A 425 -47.32 -47.28 8.74
CA ARG A 425 -46.91 -46.60 9.97
C ARG A 425 -45.42 -46.25 9.93
N THR A 426 -44.57 -47.18 9.48
CA THR A 426 -43.12 -46.89 9.33
C THR A 426 -42.84 -45.83 8.27
N LEU A 427 -43.58 -45.81 7.16
CA LEU A 427 -43.45 -44.77 6.12
C LEU A 427 -43.91 -43.40 6.63
N LYS A 428 -45.01 -43.34 7.39
CA LYS A 428 -45.47 -42.10 8.07
C LYS A 428 -44.42 -41.60 9.07
N GLN A 429 -43.85 -42.50 9.88
CA GLN A 429 -42.77 -42.18 10.82
C GLN A 429 -41.52 -41.63 10.09
N ILE A 430 -41.04 -42.30 9.04
CA ILE A 430 -39.88 -41.88 8.24
C ILE A 430 -40.16 -40.53 7.55
N SER A 431 -41.39 -40.26 7.09
CA SER A 431 -41.75 -38.95 6.53
C SER A 431 -41.68 -37.85 7.59
N MET A 432 -42.18 -38.10 8.80
CA MET A 432 -42.08 -37.15 9.91
C MET A 432 -40.63 -36.88 10.30
N GLU A 433 -39.80 -37.93 10.39
CA GLU A 433 -38.37 -37.81 10.69
C GLU A 433 -37.59 -37.05 9.60
N ARG A 434 -37.95 -37.26 8.32
CA ARG A 434 -37.43 -36.47 7.19
C ARG A 434 -37.79 -35.00 7.33
N ASP A 435 -39.06 -34.69 7.61
CA ASP A 435 -39.55 -33.31 7.68
C ASP A 435 -38.96 -32.57 8.90
N ASP A 436 -38.78 -33.28 10.00
CA ASP A 436 -37.99 -32.85 11.15
C ASP A 436 -36.51 -32.57 10.81
N ALA A 437 -35.85 -33.47 10.07
CA ALA A 437 -34.47 -33.27 9.63
C ALA A 437 -34.33 -32.06 8.68
N VAL A 438 -35.29 -31.86 7.77
CA VAL A 438 -35.38 -30.68 6.91
C VAL A 438 -35.55 -29.40 7.75
N ARG A 439 -36.46 -29.39 8.73
CA ARG A 439 -36.62 -28.24 9.65
C ARG A 439 -35.32 -27.91 10.39
N ARG A 440 -34.66 -28.92 10.98
CA ARG A 440 -33.35 -28.74 11.64
C ARG A 440 -32.27 -28.22 10.68
N ASN A 441 -32.26 -28.68 9.42
CA ASN A 441 -31.32 -28.18 8.41
C ASN A 441 -31.60 -26.71 8.04
N CYS A 442 -32.87 -26.33 7.87
CA CYS A 442 -33.27 -24.93 7.63
C CYS A 442 -32.90 -24.01 8.79
N GLU A 443 -33.05 -24.44 10.05
CA GLU A 443 -32.57 -23.70 11.21
C GLU A 443 -31.04 -23.59 11.25
N ALA A 444 -30.32 -24.67 10.93
CA ALA A 444 -28.86 -24.66 10.88
C ALA A 444 -28.34 -23.69 9.80
N ARG A 445 -28.99 -23.64 8.62
CA ARG A 445 -28.70 -22.65 7.57
C ARG A 445 -28.90 -21.23 8.07
N LYS A 446 -30.06 -20.90 8.64
CA LYS A 446 -30.31 -19.56 9.22
C LYS A 446 -29.26 -19.16 10.26
N ARG A 447 -28.88 -20.07 11.15
CA ARG A 447 -27.80 -19.84 12.13
C ARG A 447 -26.43 -19.62 11.46
N LEU A 448 -26.14 -20.32 10.36
CA LEU A 448 -24.94 -20.06 9.56
C LEU A 448 -25.01 -18.68 8.90
N ASP A 449 -26.13 -18.30 8.29
CA ASP A 449 -26.30 -16.99 7.63
C ASP A 449 -26.16 -15.83 8.64
N GLU A 450 -26.71 -15.99 9.85
CA GLU A 450 -26.51 -15.07 10.99
C GLU A 450 -25.04 -14.99 11.43
N LEU A 451 -24.33 -16.12 11.49
CA LEU A 451 -22.91 -16.15 11.85
C LEU A 451 -22.01 -15.54 10.78
N HIS A 452 -22.28 -15.77 9.49
CA HIS A 452 -21.59 -15.10 8.39
C HIS A 452 -21.86 -13.59 8.43
N SER A 453 -23.11 -13.16 8.65
CA SER A 453 -23.44 -11.73 8.79
C SER A 453 -22.68 -11.07 9.94
N ARG A 454 -22.55 -11.74 11.09
CA ARG A 454 -21.74 -11.26 12.23
C ARG A 454 -20.24 -11.29 11.93
N HIS A 455 -19.76 -12.25 11.14
CA HIS A 455 -18.37 -12.31 10.73
C HIS A 455 -18.01 -11.14 9.81
N ASN A 456 -18.84 -10.86 8.81
CA ASN A 456 -18.67 -9.71 7.93
C ASN A 456 -18.67 -8.39 8.71
N GLN A 457 -19.60 -8.20 9.67
CA GLN A 457 -19.60 -7.03 10.55
C GLN A 457 -18.34 -6.91 11.44
N MET A 458 -17.79 -8.04 11.90
CA MET A 458 -16.51 -8.07 12.62
C MET A 458 -15.33 -7.75 11.70
N GLU A 459 -15.38 -8.15 10.42
CA GLU A 459 -14.37 -7.84 9.41
C GLU A 459 -14.43 -6.36 9.01
N GLU A 460 -15.62 -5.82 8.73
CA GLU A 460 -15.88 -4.39 8.49
C GLU A 460 -15.35 -3.53 9.65
N THR A 461 -15.74 -3.81 10.89
CA THR A 461 -15.26 -3.05 12.06
C THR A 461 -13.76 -3.22 12.35
N MET A 462 -13.14 -4.33 11.93
CA MET A 462 -11.69 -4.49 11.97
C MET A 462 -10.99 -3.69 10.86
N ASN A 463 -11.57 -3.61 9.66
CA ASN A 463 -11.07 -2.80 8.56
C ASN A 463 -11.19 -1.30 8.87
N GLU A 464 -12.33 -0.85 9.41
CA GLU A 464 -12.52 0.52 9.92
C GLU A 464 -11.46 0.87 10.99
N ARG A 465 -11.18 -0.04 11.93
CA ARG A 465 -10.13 0.14 12.93
C ARG A 465 -8.73 0.19 12.33
N GLN A 466 -8.44 -0.61 11.29
CA GLN A 466 -7.17 -0.55 10.58
C GLN A 466 -7.03 0.76 9.78
N GLU A 467 -8.10 1.27 9.17
CA GLU A 467 -8.09 2.58 8.52
C GLU A 467 -7.92 3.73 9.50
N LEU A 468 -8.61 3.70 10.64
CA LEU A 468 -8.42 4.68 11.71
C LEU A 468 -6.99 4.62 12.28
N PHE A 469 -6.42 3.43 12.42
CA PHE A 469 -5.02 3.28 12.82
C PHE A 469 -4.04 3.82 11.76
N LYS A 470 -4.30 3.60 10.46
CA LYS A 470 -3.51 4.20 9.38
C LYS A 470 -3.57 5.73 9.40
N LYS A 471 -4.78 6.30 9.50
CA LYS A 471 -5.02 7.75 9.62
C LYS A 471 -4.31 8.34 10.84
N ALA A 472 -4.46 7.74 12.02
CA ALA A 472 -3.76 8.18 13.23
C ALA A 472 -2.23 8.07 13.10
N ASN A 473 -1.72 7.07 12.38
CA ASN A 473 -0.28 6.93 12.12
C ASN A 473 0.22 7.94 11.07
N GLU A 474 -0.60 8.30 10.08
CA GLU A 474 -0.35 9.38 9.12
C GLU A 474 -0.35 10.75 9.84
N GLU A 475 -1.31 11.01 10.71
CA GLU A 475 -1.37 12.20 11.60
C GLU A 475 -0.14 12.28 12.52
N VAL A 476 0.26 11.17 13.17
CA VAL A 476 1.47 11.12 14.00
C VAL A 476 2.74 11.38 13.17
N ASN A 477 2.80 10.92 11.91
CA ASN A 477 3.93 11.22 11.03
C ASN A 477 3.92 12.68 10.55
N GLN A 478 2.74 13.28 10.31
CA GLN A 478 2.61 14.71 10.01
C GLN A 478 3.09 15.56 11.21
N LEU A 479 2.59 15.27 12.41
CA LEU A 479 3.01 15.95 13.64
C LEU A 479 4.51 15.78 13.93
N ARG A 480 5.11 14.62 13.60
CA ARG A 480 6.58 14.43 13.68
C ARG A 480 7.31 15.32 12.69
N ASN A 481 6.89 15.36 11.43
CA ASN A 481 7.50 16.22 10.41
C ASN A 481 7.36 17.72 10.78
N GLU A 482 6.23 18.12 11.38
CA GLU A 482 6.03 19.48 11.90
C GLU A 482 6.95 19.78 13.08
N VAL A 483 7.11 18.85 14.03
CA VAL A 483 8.06 18.99 15.16
C VAL A 483 9.50 19.07 14.65
N ASP A 484 9.91 18.22 13.71
CA ASP A 484 11.25 18.24 13.10
C ASP A 484 11.50 19.55 12.32
N LEU A 485 10.48 20.08 11.64
CA LEU A 485 10.56 21.38 10.97
C LEU A 485 10.68 22.54 11.97
N GLN A 486 9.89 22.53 13.05
CA GLN A 486 9.98 23.52 14.13
C GLN A 486 11.33 23.45 14.84
N GLN A 487 11.87 22.24 15.07
CA GLN A 487 13.22 22.06 15.61
C GLN A 487 14.28 22.73 14.73
N ARG A 488 14.30 22.44 13.42
CA ARG A 488 15.23 23.08 12.48
C ARG A 488 15.10 24.60 12.45
N ILE A 489 13.86 25.13 12.47
CA ILE A 489 13.63 26.58 12.53
C ILE A 489 14.20 27.14 13.85
N THR A 490 14.00 26.47 14.99
CA THR A 490 14.60 26.92 16.26
C THR A 490 16.12 26.81 16.26
N GLU A 491 16.70 25.77 15.67
CA GLU A 491 18.14 25.60 15.50
C GLU A 491 18.71 26.75 14.66
N GLU A 492 18.18 27.00 13.46
CA GLU A 492 18.55 28.13 12.59
C GLU A 492 18.44 29.48 13.33
N LYS A 493 17.36 29.71 14.10
CA LYS A 493 17.19 30.94 14.88
C LYS A 493 18.18 31.04 16.06
N THR A 494 18.58 29.93 16.68
CA THR A 494 19.64 29.93 17.69
C THR A 494 21.02 30.16 17.09
N GLU A 495 21.32 29.61 15.92
CA GLU A 495 22.55 29.88 15.17
C GLU A 495 22.64 31.34 14.74
N GLU A 496 21.57 31.91 14.17
CA GLU A 496 21.47 33.34 13.86
C GLU A 496 21.72 34.20 15.11
N ALA A 497 21.12 33.85 16.25
CA ALA A 497 21.31 34.58 17.51
C ALA A 497 22.76 34.49 18.04
N VAL A 498 23.41 33.32 17.92
CA VAL A 498 24.83 33.14 18.25
C VAL A 498 25.71 33.97 17.34
N GLN A 499 25.50 33.93 16.02
CA GLN A 499 26.25 34.73 15.05
C GLN A 499 26.08 36.25 15.29
N LEU A 500 24.87 36.70 15.61
CA LEU A 500 24.62 38.10 15.99
C LEU A 500 25.32 38.46 17.32
N GLY A 501 25.32 37.57 18.31
CA GLY A 501 26.04 37.74 19.56
C GLY A 501 27.56 37.81 19.39
N GLU A 502 28.13 37.03 18.47
CA GLU A 502 29.55 37.09 18.11
C GLU A 502 29.90 38.40 17.38
N ARG A 503 29.09 38.80 16.40
CA ARG A 503 29.24 40.11 15.71
C ARG A 503 29.15 41.27 16.70
N LEU A 504 28.24 41.20 17.68
CA LEU A 504 28.12 42.20 18.74
C LEU A 504 29.37 42.23 19.61
N ARG A 505 29.91 41.08 20.05
CA ARG A 505 31.18 41.01 20.80
C ARG A 505 32.36 41.59 20.03
N VAL A 506 32.45 41.35 18.72
CA VAL A 506 33.49 41.95 17.87
C VAL A 506 33.34 43.47 17.83
N MET A 507 32.14 43.99 17.59
CA MET A 507 31.91 45.44 17.62
C MET A 507 32.13 46.06 19.01
N GLU A 508 31.80 45.37 20.11
CA GLU A 508 32.12 45.82 21.46
C GLU A 508 33.64 45.91 21.70
N LEU A 509 34.42 44.94 21.22
CA LEU A 509 35.88 44.96 21.28
C LEU A 509 36.47 46.08 20.42
N GLU A 510 35.90 46.35 19.24
CA GLU A 510 36.30 47.48 18.39
C GLU A 510 35.99 48.82 19.05
N VAL A 511 34.79 48.97 19.64
CA VAL A 511 34.41 50.17 20.41
C VAL A 511 35.34 50.38 21.61
N ARG A 512 35.72 49.32 22.34
CA ARG A 512 36.73 49.42 23.43
C ARG A 512 38.08 49.89 22.90
N ARG A 513 38.60 49.28 21.84
CA ARG A 513 39.87 49.68 21.19
C ARG A 513 39.82 51.13 20.67
N VAL A 514 38.67 51.59 20.18
CA VAL A 514 38.49 52.99 19.74
C VAL A 514 38.45 53.94 20.94
N ARG A 515 37.82 53.55 22.07
CA ARG A 515 37.86 54.33 23.32
C ARG A 515 39.27 54.43 23.89
N GLU A 516 40.01 53.33 23.98
CA GLU A 516 41.41 53.29 24.43
C GLU A 516 42.28 54.24 23.58
N ARG A 517 42.15 54.19 22.25
CA ARG A 517 42.84 55.12 21.34
C ARG A 517 42.40 56.58 21.53
N ALA A 518 41.12 56.82 21.78
CA ALA A 518 40.61 58.17 22.03
C ALA A 518 41.15 58.73 23.36
N GLU A 519 41.17 57.93 24.42
CA GLU A 519 41.78 58.28 25.71
C GLU A 519 43.28 58.55 25.59
N ASP A 520 44.01 57.77 24.79
CA ASP A 520 45.43 58.01 24.53
C ASP A 520 45.68 59.25 23.68
N CYS A 521 44.82 59.55 22.71
CA CYS A 521 44.84 60.82 21.99
C CYS A 521 44.51 62.00 22.93
N GLU A 522 43.56 61.84 23.86
CA GLU A 522 43.28 62.86 24.89
C GLU A 522 44.46 63.06 25.84
N LYS A 523 45.12 62.00 26.30
CA LYS A 523 46.33 62.11 27.15
C LYS A 523 47.43 62.90 26.43
N ARG A 524 47.69 62.60 25.15
CA ARG A 524 48.63 63.38 24.32
C ARG A 524 48.21 64.84 24.18
N LEU A 525 46.94 65.10 23.84
CA LEU A 525 46.39 66.46 23.75
C LEU A 525 46.48 67.23 25.07
N ARG A 526 46.39 66.57 26.23
CA ARG A 526 46.60 67.19 27.54
C ARG A 526 48.08 67.53 27.75
N LEU A 527 49.01 66.63 27.44
CA LEU A 527 50.45 66.89 27.54
C LEU A 527 50.89 68.05 26.62
N GLU A 528 50.45 68.06 25.37
CA GLU A 528 50.68 69.15 24.42
C GLU A 528 50.10 70.49 24.93
N ARG A 529 48.91 70.48 25.52
CA ARG A 529 48.33 71.68 26.17
C ARG A 529 49.19 72.15 27.34
N ASP A 530 49.59 71.27 28.24
CA ASP A 530 50.47 71.61 29.36
C ASP A 530 51.82 72.15 28.89
N GLU A 531 52.36 71.63 27.78
CA GLU A 531 53.58 72.14 27.14
C GLU A 531 53.37 73.51 26.51
N THR A 532 52.28 73.73 25.75
CA THR A 532 51.96 75.08 25.23
C THR A 532 51.75 76.11 26.35
N VAL A 533 51.17 75.72 27.50
CA VAL A 533 51.05 76.60 28.68
C VAL A 533 52.42 76.89 29.29
N ARG A 534 53.33 75.91 29.40
CA ARG A 534 54.72 76.15 29.85
C ARG A 534 55.46 77.10 28.90
N LEU A 535 55.37 76.88 27.59
CA LEU A 535 56.00 77.73 26.57
C LEU A 535 55.41 79.15 26.57
N HIS A 536 54.11 79.31 26.79
CA HIS A 536 53.48 80.62 26.94
C HIS A 536 53.97 81.36 28.19
N ASN A 537 54.02 80.67 29.34
CA ASN A 537 54.58 81.24 30.57
C ASN A 537 56.06 81.63 30.42
N GLN A 538 56.86 80.86 29.67
CA GLN A 538 58.24 81.20 29.34
C GLN A 538 58.33 82.42 28.40
N LEU A 539 57.46 82.52 27.39
CA LEU A 539 57.37 83.71 26.54
C LEU A 539 57.00 84.95 27.34
N ASP A 540 56.07 84.85 28.28
CA ASP A 540 55.68 85.97 29.15
C ASP A 540 56.81 86.38 30.11
N GLN A 541 57.55 85.42 30.67
CA GLN A 541 58.77 85.71 31.43
C GLN A 541 59.81 86.45 30.59
N LEU A 542 60.10 85.95 29.37
CA LEU A 542 61.01 86.61 28.43
C LEU A 542 60.49 87.99 27.97
N HIS A 543 59.18 88.21 27.89
CA HIS A 543 58.60 89.52 27.61
C HIS A 543 58.78 90.50 28.78
N GLU A 544 58.60 90.06 30.04
CA GLU A 544 58.86 90.90 31.21
C GLU A 544 60.37 91.20 31.38
N GLU A 545 61.25 90.22 31.11
CA GLU A 545 62.70 90.44 31.06
C GLU A 545 63.08 91.44 29.97
N ASN A 546 62.50 91.35 28.76
CA ASN A 546 62.71 92.35 27.71
C ASN A 546 62.20 93.73 28.11
N LYS A 547 61.03 93.85 28.76
CA LYS A 547 60.53 95.14 29.29
C LYS A 547 61.49 95.73 30.34
N HIS A 548 62.03 94.89 31.23
CA HIS A 548 63.01 95.32 32.23
C HIS A 548 64.33 95.78 31.59
N LEU A 549 64.87 95.00 30.64
CA LEU A 549 66.09 95.37 29.91
C LEU A 549 65.90 96.64 29.09
N GLN A 550 64.72 96.85 28.51
CA GLN A 550 64.37 98.06 27.78
C GLN A 550 64.23 99.27 28.73
N TYR A 551 63.64 99.10 29.91
CA TYR A 551 63.60 100.14 30.95
C TYR A 551 65.00 100.57 31.41
N GLU A 552 65.90 99.61 31.70
CA GLU A 552 67.29 99.93 32.07
C GLU A 552 68.06 100.58 30.90
N THR A 553 67.79 100.17 29.65
CA THR A 553 68.37 100.79 28.45
C THR A 553 67.91 102.25 28.29
N ASP A 554 66.61 102.51 28.46
CA ASP A 554 66.04 103.86 28.38
C ASP A 554 66.54 104.77 29.51
N LYS A 555 66.64 104.24 30.74
CA LYS A 555 67.27 104.92 31.88
C LYS A 555 68.72 105.28 31.58
N GLY A 556 69.55 104.32 31.14
CA GLY A 556 70.92 104.58 30.72
C GLY A 556 71.05 105.59 29.57
N ASN A 557 70.08 105.61 28.65
CA ASN A 557 69.99 106.63 27.60
C ASN A 557 69.67 108.03 28.16
N THR A 558 68.80 108.14 29.18
CA THR A 558 68.54 109.43 29.85
C THR A 558 69.76 109.94 30.62
N GLU A 559 70.43 109.08 31.39
CA GLU A 559 71.67 109.40 32.11
C GLU A 559 72.77 109.84 31.12
N ARG A 560 72.94 109.12 30.00
CA ARG A 560 73.86 109.50 28.93
C ARG A 560 73.50 110.84 28.30
N ALA A 561 72.22 111.14 28.11
CA ALA A 561 71.77 112.43 27.58
C ALA A 561 72.04 113.58 28.57
N GLU A 562 71.94 113.34 29.88
CA GLU A 562 72.30 114.31 30.92
C GLU A 562 73.80 114.54 31.00
N LEU A 563 74.62 113.49 30.99
CA LEU A 563 76.08 113.61 30.90
C LEU A 563 76.51 114.38 29.63
N LEU A 564 75.85 114.16 28.49
CA LEU A 564 76.08 114.95 27.27
C LEU A 564 75.66 116.43 27.41
N ARG A 565 74.63 116.76 28.22
CA ARG A 565 74.29 118.16 28.54
C ARG A 565 75.34 118.80 29.45
N GLN A 566 75.81 118.06 30.46
CA GLN A 566 76.87 118.50 31.38
C GLN A 566 78.19 118.75 30.63
N GLN A 567 78.59 117.84 29.72
CA GLN A 567 79.77 118.01 28.89
C GLN A 567 79.70 119.31 28.06
N ARG A 568 78.58 119.57 27.36
CA ARG A 568 78.40 120.82 26.59
C ARG A 568 78.45 122.09 27.46
N LEU A 569 78.08 122.01 28.74
CA LEU A 569 78.19 123.11 29.70
C LEU A 569 79.66 123.36 30.08
N ILE A 570 80.44 122.31 30.28
CA ILE A 570 81.89 122.38 30.50
C ILE A 570 82.59 122.94 29.25
N ASP A 571 82.26 122.45 28.05
CA ASP A 571 82.85 122.92 26.79
C ASP A 571 82.62 124.43 26.57
N LYS A 572 81.40 124.93 26.85
CA LYS A 572 81.09 126.38 26.81
C LYS A 572 81.90 127.19 27.82
N ARG A 573 82.15 126.64 29.01
CA ARG A 573 82.95 127.29 30.06
C ARG A 573 84.44 127.33 29.69
N ILE A 574 84.96 126.28 29.05
CA ILE A 574 86.31 126.26 28.47
C ILE A 574 86.41 127.31 27.34
N GLN A 575 85.42 127.40 26.45
CA GLN A 575 85.40 128.41 25.39
C GLN A 575 85.43 129.84 25.96
N ALA A 576 84.65 130.13 27.01
CA ALA A 576 84.68 131.43 27.69
C ALA A 576 86.06 131.72 28.31
N MET A 577 86.65 130.75 29.03
CA MET A 577 88.00 130.89 29.59
C MET A 577 89.07 131.14 28.51
N ASN A 578 88.96 130.50 27.34
CA ASN A 578 89.89 130.72 26.23
C ASN A 578 89.80 132.16 25.70
N VAL A 579 88.60 132.73 25.58
CA VAL A 579 88.40 134.14 25.18
C VAL A 579 89.00 135.10 26.22
N ASP A 580 88.88 134.80 27.51
CA ASP A 580 89.53 135.59 28.57
C ASP A 580 91.06 135.45 28.54
N CYS A 581 91.60 134.27 28.27
CA CYS A 581 93.04 134.06 28.09
C CYS A 581 93.59 134.83 26.88
N ASP A 582 92.89 134.81 25.75
CA ASP A 582 93.25 135.59 24.56
C ASP A 582 93.21 137.10 24.84
N ARG A 583 92.25 137.56 25.67
CA ARG A 583 92.15 138.96 26.09
C ARG A 583 93.33 139.37 26.98
N LEU A 584 93.66 138.56 27.99
CA LEU A 584 94.80 138.79 28.89
C LEU A 584 96.14 138.77 28.13
N THR A 585 96.29 137.87 27.15
CA THR A 585 97.47 137.80 26.29
C THR A 585 97.68 139.11 25.52
N ARG A 586 96.63 139.65 24.88
CA ARG A 586 96.72 140.95 24.18
C ARG A 586 97.09 142.10 25.13
N GLN A 587 96.59 142.10 26.37
CA GLN A 587 96.94 143.10 27.38
C GLN A 587 98.42 143.02 27.79
N LEU A 588 98.99 141.81 27.83
CA LEU A 588 100.42 141.59 28.10
C LEU A 588 101.29 142.13 26.96
N ASP A 589 100.91 141.90 25.70
CA ASP A 589 101.63 142.41 24.52
C ASP A 589 101.63 143.96 24.46
N GLU A 590 100.50 144.59 24.80
CA GLU A 590 100.42 146.05 24.94
C GLU A 590 101.29 146.58 26.09
N ALA A 591 101.46 145.83 27.18
CA ALA A 591 102.35 146.22 28.28
C ALA A 591 103.83 146.12 27.87
N ASN A 592 104.20 145.03 27.18
CA ASN A 592 105.57 144.80 26.70
C ASN A 592 106.03 145.87 25.69
N THR A 593 105.16 146.27 24.76
CA THR A 593 105.46 147.35 23.79
C THR A 593 105.64 148.72 24.46
N ARG A 594 104.88 149.05 25.51
CA ARG A 594 105.08 150.26 26.32
C ARG A 594 106.41 150.22 27.10
N ASN A 595 106.80 149.05 27.61
CA ASN A 595 108.04 148.90 28.36
C ASN A 595 109.28 149.17 27.47
N MET A 596 109.26 148.64 26.25
CA MET A 596 110.33 148.85 25.24
C MET A 596 110.55 150.35 24.91
N GLN A 597 109.47 151.14 24.85
CA GLN A 597 109.53 152.60 24.62
C GLN A 597 110.12 153.38 25.80
N LEU A 598 110.06 152.85 27.02
CA LEU A 598 110.68 153.47 28.21
C LEU A 598 112.19 153.18 28.26
N GLU A 599 112.62 151.97 27.88
CA GLU A 599 114.02 151.57 27.85
C GLU A 599 114.87 152.41 26.88
N GLU A 600 114.33 152.75 25.70
CA GLU A 600 115.02 153.65 24.76
C GLU A 600 115.20 155.08 25.33
N ARG A 601 114.27 155.52 26.18
CA ARG A 601 114.29 156.86 26.76
C ARG A 601 115.26 157.00 27.94
N VAL A 602 115.51 155.90 28.68
CA VAL A 602 116.56 155.84 29.71
C VAL A 602 117.96 155.98 29.07
N LYS A 603 118.23 155.25 27.98
CA LYS A 603 119.53 155.28 27.27
C LYS A 603 119.90 156.65 26.68
N GLN A 604 118.92 157.54 26.46
CA GLN A 604 119.18 158.90 25.99
C GLN A 604 119.65 159.80 27.14
N LEU A 605 119.03 159.71 28.32
CA LEU A 605 119.39 160.50 29.50
C LEU A 605 120.76 160.09 30.10
N GLU A 606 121.11 158.81 30.02
CA GLU A 606 122.42 158.31 30.50
C GLU A 606 123.62 158.91 29.75
N LYS A 607 123.45 159.37 28.50
CA LYS A 607 124.52 160.04 27.73
C LYS A 607 124.75 161.49 28.13
N GLU A 608 123.76 162.17 28.69
CA GLU A 608 123.85 163.59 29.05
C GLU A 608 124.51 163.80 30.42
N GLY A 609 124.43 162.81 31.32
CA GLY A 609 125.02 162.87 32.67
C GLY A 609 126.54 162.72 32.76
N VAL A 610 127.24 162.50 31.64
CA VAL A 610 128.64 162.00 31.63
C VAL A 610 129.68 163.07 31.96
N GLU A 611 129.89 164.07 31.09
CA GLU A 611 131.03 165.01 31.24
C GLU A 611 130.89 165.96 32.43
N GLN A 612 129.66 166.23 32.88
CA GLN A 612 129.41 167.24 33.91
C GLN A 612 129.97 166.87 35.29
N MET A 613 130.25 165.59 35.57
CA MET A 613 130.73 165.11 36.88
C MET A 613 132.23 164.80 36.95
N GLY A 614 133.04 165.32 36.01
CA GLY A 614 134.49 165.12 35.97
C GLY A 614 135.35 166.15 36.72
N LYS A 615 134.79 167.07 37.52
CA LYS A 615 135.53 168.22 38.09
C LYS A 615 135.40 168.34 39.62
N TYR A 616 136.53 168.15 40.31
CA TYR A 616 136.79 168.37 41.75
C TYR A 616 136.06 167.43 42.71
N HIS A 617 136.63 166.30 43.16
CA HIS A 617 137.77 166.12 44.09
C HIS A 617 137.67 166.91 45.41
N MET A 618 137.73 166.14 46.53
CA MET A 618 138.34 166.46 47.85
C MET A 618 137.86 167.76 48.55
N GLU A 619 137.30 167.73 49.76
CA GLU A 619 137.97 167.22 50.97
C GLU A 619 137.01 166.77 52.09
N ARG A 620 137.53 165.87 52.93
CA ARG A 620 137.31 165.73 54.39
C ARG A 620 135.88 165.73 54.98
N SER A 621 135.50 164.53 55.40
CA SER A 621 135.50 164.13 56.82
C SER A 621 135.30 165.22 57.90
N SER A 622 134.20 165.10 58.64
CA SER A 622 134.18 165.40 60.08
C SER A 622 133.95 164.09 60.86
N CYS A 623 134.54 163.99 62.04
CA CYS A 623 134.39 162.86 62.96
C CYS A 623 132.92 162.73 63.46
N ALA A 624 132.43 161.57 63.94
CA ALA A 624 132.93 160.80 65.08
C ALA A 624 132.97 161.64 66.39
N ASP A 625 132.65 161.16 67.59
CA ASP A 625 132.40 159.77 68.01
C ASP A 625 131.76 159.69 69.41
N PHE A 626 131.25 158.50 69.73
CA PHE A 626 131.23 157.80 71.04
C PHE A 626 131.13 158.52 72.41
N GLN A 627 130.46 157.82 73.34
CA GLN A 627 131.02 157.38 74.64
C GLN A 627 130.24 156.12 75.11
N GLN A 628 130.78 154.89 75.06
CA GLN A 628 131.89 154.29 75.85
C GLN A 628 131.54 154.27 77.35
N GLN A 629 131.63 153.16 78.09
CA GLN A 629 132.81 152.32 78.38
C GLN A 629 132.34 150.91 78.85
N LEU A 630 132.92 149.74 78.56
CA LEU A 630 134.29 149.28 78.15
C LEU A 630 135.29 149.23 79.33
N GLU A 631 135.78 148.08 79.82
CA GLU A 631 135.58 146.66 79.43
C GLU A 631 134.09 146.19 79.44
N LEU A 632 133.65 145.06 78.86
CA LEU A 632 134.17 143.67 78.72
C LEU A 632 134.11 142.88 80.07
N ILE A 633 133.71 141.59 80.17
CA ILE A 633 133.63 140.40 79.29
C ILE A 633 134.93 139.54 79.33
N ARG A 634 135.05 138.76 80.41
CA ARG A 634 136.06 137.72 80.75
C ARG A 634 135.33 136.64 81.57
N ARG A 635 135.67 135.34 81.67
CA ARG A 635 136.81 134.48 81.28
C ARG A 635 138.18 134.87 81.84
N ARG A 636 138.46 134.37 83.04
CA ARG A 636 139.79 133.97 83.49
C ARG A 636 139.80 132.49 83.90
N ALA A 637 140.96 131.87 83.72
CA ALA A 637 141.52 130.84 84.61
C ALA A 637 142.89 131.29 85.19
N ASP A 638 143.27 132.56 84.95
CA ASP A 638 144.64 133.06 84.85
C ASP A 638 144.87 134.39 85.61
N VAL A 639 144.63 134.50 86.92
CA VAL A 639 144.25 133.49 87.92
C VAL A 639 143.18 134.12 88.85
N ALA A 640 142.60 133.33 89.75
CA ALA A 640 141.72 133.80 90.82
C ALA A 640 142.24 133.30 92.18
N GLU A 641 142.38 134.21 93.15
CA GLU A 641 142.85 133.94 94.50
C GLU A 641 142.17 134.90 95.50
N ARG A 642 142.06 134.44 96.76
CA ARG A 642 142.06 135.15 98.06
C ARG A 642 141.37 136.53 98.19
N ASP A 643 140.44 136.77 99.13
CA ASP A 643 139.72 135.96 100.14
C ASP A 643 138.34 136.66 100.35
N LEU A 644 137.18 136.05 100.63
CA LEU A 644 136.77 134.78 101.25
C LEU A 644 136.76 134.79 102.80
N VAL A 645 135.81 135.52 103.41
CA VAL A 645 135.39 135.31 104.82
C VAL A 645 133.85 135.41 105.04
N GLU A 646 133.15 136.43 104.53
CA GLU A 646 131.74 136.68 104.95
C GLU A 646 130.66 135.78 104.30
N VAL A 647 131.00 134.98 103.29
CA VAL A 647 130.01 134.31 102.42
C VAL A 647 129.15 133.27 103.17
N SER A 648 129.75 132.54 104.12
CA SER A 648 129.22 131.23 104.57
C SER A 648 127.90 131.28 105.33
N GLN A 649 127.55 132.39 105.99
CA GLN A 649 126.35 132.46 106.85
C GLN A 649 125.02 132.29 106.08
N ARG A 650 125.02 132.44 104.75
CA ARG A 650 123.83 132.24 103.90
C ARG A 650 123.66 130.81 103.37
N SER A 651 124.63 129.91 103.58
CA SER A 651 124.62 128.58 102.97
C SER A 651 123.50 127.67 103.48
N HIS A 652 123.19 127.74 104.77
CA HIS A 652 122.19 126.87 105.40
C HIS A 652 120.76 127.44 105.35
N GLU A 653 120.57 128.64 104.78
CA GLU A 653 119.22 129.18 104.49
C GLU A 653 118.48 128.34 103.44
N ALA A 654 119.23 127.61 102.59
CA ALA A 654 118.72 126.93 101.40
C ALA A 654 118.62 125.40 101.52
N GLU A 655 119.53 124.75 102.25
CA GLU A 655 119.62 123.27 102.30
C GLU A 655 118.36 122.62 102.89
N ASP A 656 117.78 123.26 103.90
CA ASP A 656 116.64 122.72 104.64
C ASP A 656 115.33 122.70 103.84
N GLN A 657 115.21 123.52 102.79
CA GLN A 657 114.03 123.57 101.92
C GLN A 657 114.06 122.48 100.82
N LEU A 658 115.25 121.96 100.49
CA LEU A 658 115.45 121.04 99.36
C LEU A 658 114.93 119.62 99.65
N HIS A 659 115.46 118.94 100.67
CA HIS A 659 115.13 117.54 100.95
C HIS A 659 113.63 117.32 101.26
N LYS A 660 112.97 118.34 101.80
CA LYS A 660 111.54 118.30 102.13
C LYS A 660 110.65 118.29 100.87
N ALA A 661 111.13 118.79 99.73
CA ALA A 661 110.48 118.62 98.43
C ALA A 661 110.69 117.20 97.85
N GLU A 662 111.87 116.60 98.04
CA GLU A 662 112.22 115.27 97.52
C GLU A 662 111.28 114.16 98.04
N THR A 663 110.91 114.21 99.32
CA THR A 663 109.98 113.24 99.91
C THR A 663 108.58 113.24 99.27
N ARG A 664 108.12 114.37 98.71
CA ARG A 664 106.81 114.47 98.06
C ARG A 664 106.83 113.89 96.64
N VAL A 665 107.95 114.00 95.93
CA VAL A 665 108.16 113.38 94.61
C VAL A 665 108.05 111.86 94.72
N VAL A 666 108.72 111.24 95.70
CA VAL A 666 108.70 109.78 95.90
C VAL A 666 107.30 109.23 96.20
N GLN A 667 106.42 110.01 96.84
CA GLN A 667 105.02 109.62 97.05
C GLN A 667 104.23 109.62 95.73
N LEU A 668 104.29 110.71 94.97
CA LEU A 668 103.60 110.85 93.68
C LEU A 668 104.06 109.79 92.67
N GLU A 669 105.35 109.41 92.67
CA GLU A 669 105.82 108.32 91.83
C GLU A 669 105.27 106.93 92.24
N ARG A 670 104.90 106.71 93.50
CA ARG A 670 104.28 105.45 93.94
C ARG A 670 102.83 105.38 93.50
N GLU A 671 102.10 106.48 93.67
CA GLU A 671 100.72 106.64 93.17
C GLU A 671 100.66 106.45 91.64
N LEU A 672 101.57 107.09 90.88
CA LEU A 672 101.67 106.92 89.42
C LEU A 672 102.05 105.50 88.99
N ARG A 673 102.77 104.72 89.82
CA ARG A 673 103.05 103.30 89.55
C ARG A 673 101.81 102.44 89.80
N ALA A 674 101.03 102.71 90.85
CA ALA A 674 99.78 101.99 91.13
C ALA A 674 98.76 102.17 90.00
N GLU A 675 98.47 103.41 89.61
CA GLU A 675 97.58 103.74 88.48
C GLU A 675 98.00 103.07 87.16
N ARG A 676 99.32 102.93 86.92
CA ARG A 676 99.85 102.21 85.74
C ARG A 676 99.61 100.70 85.80
N GLU A 677 99.68 100.07 86.97
CA GLU A 677 99.34 98.65 87.12
C GLU A 677 97.83 98.42 87.06
N ASP A 678 97.01 99.33 87.60
CA ASP A 678 95.55 99.26 87.50
C ASP A 678 95.08 99.46 86.05
N TYR A 679 95.70 100.38 85.30
CA TYR A 679 95.45 100.54 83.86
C TYR A 679 95.84 99.30 83.05
N LYS A 680 96.96 98.64 83.37
CA LYS A 680 97.34 97.36 82.75
C LYS A 680 96.33 96.26 83.08
N GLN A 681 95.88 96.15 84.33
CA GLN A 681 94.86 95.17 84.74
C GLN A 681 93.53 95.41 84.04
N LEU A 682 93.10 96.68 83.91
CA LEU A 682 91.88 97.03 83.20
C LEU A 682 91.99 96.68 81.70
N ARG A 683 93.14 96.96 81.09
CA ARG A 683 93.42 96.57 79.70
C ARG A 683 93.41 95.05 79.51
N ALA A 684 94.07 94.30 80.38
CA ALA A 684 94.05 92.83 80.33
C ALA A 684 92.65 92.24 80.54
N ARG A 685 91.80 92.89 81.35
CA ARG A 685 90.37 92.51 81.48
C ARG A 685 89.55 92.83 80.22
N LEU A 686 89.83 93.93 79.54
CA LEU A 686 89.19 94.24 78.26
C LEU A 686 89.62 93.24 77.18
N GLU A 687 90.92 92.97 77.07
CA GLU A 687 91.47 91.95 76.15
C GLU A 687 90.86 90.56 76.44
N ALA A 688 90.71 90.16 77.72
CA ALA A 688 90.02 88.93 78.09
C ALA A 688 88.50 88.93 77.76
N CYS A 689 87.80 90.07 77.93
CA CYS A 689 86.39 90.19 77.51
C CYS A 689 86.24 90.11 75.98
N ASP A 690 87.19 90.64 75.21
CA ASP A 690 87.20 90.54 73.75
C ASP A 690 87.50 89.08 73.30
N GLU A 691 88.39 88.37 73.99
CA GLU A 691 88.64 86.93 73.79
C GLU A 691 87.39 86.09 74.13
N GLU A 692 86.72 86.35 75.27
CA GLU A 692 85.45 85.68 75.63
C GLU A 692 84.34 85.97 74.60
N LYS A 693 84.26 87.20 74.10
CA LYS A 693 83.29 87.59 73.05
C LYS A 693 83.57 86.85 71.74
N GLN A 694 84.83 86.76 71.31
CA GLN A 694 85.20 86.02 70.10
C GLN A 694 84.84 84.53 70.25
N ALA A 695 85.15 83.90 71.39
CA ALA A 695 84.78 82.51 71.65
C ALA A 695 83.26 82.27 71.63
N ILE A 696 82.45 83.24 72.07
CA ILE A 696 80.97 83.18 71.97
C ILE A 696 80.50 83.34 70.52
N GLU A 697 81.16 84.16 69.71
CA GLU A 697 80.89 84.32 68.29
C GLU A 697 81.21 83.03 67.53
N ASP A 698 82.40 82.45 67.72
CA ASP A 698 82.82 81.17 67.14
C ASP A 698 81.83 80.03 67.48
N VAL A 699 81.44 79.89 68.76
CA VAL A 699 80.45 78.89 69.20
C VAL A 699 79.05 79.17 68.64
N SER A 700 78.71 80.43 68.36
CA SER A 700 77.45 80.79 67.70
C SER A 700 77.47 80.41 66.21
N GLU A 701 78.61 80.57 65.54
CA GLU A 701 78.80 80.10 64.16
C GLU A 701 78.73 78.58 64.06
N GLU A 702 79.45 77.84 64.92
CA GLU A 702 79.36 76.37 65.02
C GLU A 702 77.91 75.90 65.25
N ARG A 703 77.14 76.61 66.10
CA ARG A 703 75.73 76.30 66.35
C ARG A 703 74.87 76.52 65.11
N GLU A 704 75.07 77.59 64.33
CA GLU A 704 74.33 77.80 63.09
C GLU A 704 74.74 76.81 61.99
N GLU A 705 76.02 76.42 61.91
CA GLU A 705 76.45 75.31 61.05
C GLU A 705 75.76 73.99 61.42
N LEU A 706 75.73 73.62 62.71
CA LEU A 706 75.06 72.41 63.17
C LEU A 706 73.55 72.45 62.91
N LYS A 707 72.90 73.61 63.08
CA LYS A 707 71.50 73.81 62.68
C LYS A 707 71.31 73.66 61.17
N GLN A 708 72.23 74.16 60.35
CA GLN A 708 72.13 74.03 58.91
C GLN A 708 72.28 72.55 58.49
N ARG A 709 73.31 71.86 58.99
CA ARG A 709 73.48 70.40 58.78
C ARG A 709 72.26 69.61 59.24
N ALA A 710 71.63 69.97 60.36
CA ALA A 710 70.40 69.34 60.82
C ALA A 710 69.20 69.58 59.89
N LYS A 711 69.05 70.78 59.32
CA LYS A 711 68.05 71.05 58.26
C LYS A 711 68.34 70.23 57.01
N ASP A 712 69.60 70.13 56.60
CA ASP A 712 70.01 69.38 55.42
C ASP A 712 69.72 67.88 55.59
N TYR A 713 69.98 67.31 56.78
CA TYR A 713 69.57 65.93 57.12
C TYR A 713 68.05 65.75 57.15
N LEU A 714 67.27 66.73 57.62
CA LEU A 714 65.80 66.67 57.61
C LEU A 714 65.25 66.74 56.17
N ASN A 715 65.84 67.57 55.32
CA ASN A 715 65.51 67.66 53.90
C ASN A 715 65.85 66.34 53.17
N GLU A 716 66.98 65.71 53.51
CA GLU A 716 67.36 64.41 52.96
C GLU A 716 66.46 63.27 53.46
N LEU A 717 66.06 63.26 54.74
CA LEU A 717 65.09 62.32 55.30
C LEU A 717 63.73 62.43 54.59
N THR A 718 63.17 63.64 54.49
CA THR A 718 61.89 63.86 53.78
C THR A 718 61.97 63.52 52.29
N ARG A 719 63.14 63.72 51.65
CA ARG A 719 63.40 63.25 50.28
C ARG A 719 63.41 61.72 50.20
N GLN A 720 64.01 61.02 51.17
CA GLN A 720 64.04 59.56 51.24
C GLN A 720 62.65 58.98 51.53
N GLU A 721 61.89 59.56 52.46
CA GLU A 721 60.48 59.19 52.73
C GLU A 721 59.62 59.30 51.47
N ARG A 722 59.76 60.39 50.70
CA ARG A 722 59.08 60.58 49.42
C ARG A 722 59.42 59.48 48.41
N VAL A 723 60.70 59.10 48.30
CA VAL A 723 61.16 58.01 47.40
C VAL A 723 60.71 56.64 47.88
N MET A 724 60.64 56.40 49.19
CA MET A 724 60.09 55.16 49.75
C MET A 724 58.59 55.05 49.48
N GLY A 725 57.84 56.14 49.68
CA GLY A 725 56.42 56.20 49.31
C GLY A 725 56.18 56.03 47.81
N GLU A 726 57.04 56.58 46.95
CA GLU A 726 57.02 56.29 45.49
C GLU A 726 57.20 54.79 45.21
N ARG A 727 58.18 54.13 45.86
CA ARG A 727 58.43 52.68 45.72
C ARG A 727 57.34 51.79 46.28
N GLU A 728 56.70 52.18 47.39
CA GLU A 728 55.54 51.47 47.94
C GLU A 728 54.33 51.59 47.01
N ASN A 729 54.12 52.78 46.43
CA ASN A 729 53.11 53.01 45.39
C ASN A 729 53.41 52.26 44.08
N GLU A 730 54.67 52.03 43.73
CA GLU A 730 55.06 51.18 42.59
C GLU A 730 54.87 49.68 42.90
N SER A 731 55.28 49.24 44.09
CA SER A 731 55.13 47.86 44.56
C SER A 731 53.66 47.43 44.63
N THR A 732 52.79 48.28 45.16
CA THR A 732 51.33 48.04 45.18
C THR A 732 50.76 47.95 43.77
N LYS A 733 51.07 48.90 42.87
CA LYS A 733 50.67 48.84 41.44
C LYS A 733 51.13 47.55 40.75
N LEU A 734 52.37 47.12 40.96
CA LEU A 734 52.89 45.87 40.40
C LEU A 734 52.17 44.64 40.97
N THR A 735 51.83 44.67 42.26
CA THR A 735 51.08 43.59 42.91
C THR A 735 49.64 43.49 42.37
N ASP A 736 48.96 44.62 42.19
CA ASP A 736 47.64 44.66 41.56
C ASP A 736 47.67 44.25 40.08
N GLN A 737 48.70 44.64 39.33
CA GLN A 737 48.90 44.17 37.96
C GLN A 737 49.10 42.65 37.89
N LEU A 738 49.92 42.07 38.77
CA LEU A 738 50.09 40.63 38.87
C LEU A 738 48.78 39.91 39.25
N ARG A 739 47.99 40.50 40.15
CA ARG A 739 46.67 39.97 40.53
C ARG A 739 45.70 39.96 39.33
N LEU A 740 45.59 41.07 38.60
CA LEU A 740 44.76 41.18 37.40
C LEU A 740 45.18 40.19 36.32
N VAL A 741 46.48 40.06 36.04
CA VAL A 741 47.00 39.09 35.06
C VAL A 741 46.71 37.64 35.50
N ASN A 742 46.76 37.34 36.81
CA ASN A 742 46.38 36.01 37.30
C ASN A 742 44.87 35.75 37.19
N GLU A 743 44.03 36.72 37.54
CA GLU A 743 42.56 36.64 37.35
C GLU A 743 42.20 36.45 35.86
N GLU A 744 42.89 37.13 34.94
CA GLU A 744 42.75 36.91 33.49
C GLU A 744 43.20 35.50 33.09
N ALA A 745 44.35 35.03 33.56
CA ALA A 745 44.87 33.69 33.27
C ALA A 745 43.97 32.56 33.84
N GLU A 746 43.33 32.78 34.98
CA GLU A 746 42.29 31.89 35.53
C GLU A 746 41.02 31.92 34.68
N SER A 747 40.59 33.09 34.21
CA SER A 747 39.45 33.20 33.29
C SER A 747 39.70 32.48 31.96
N TRP A 748 40.94 32.50 31.45
CA TRP A 748 41.33 31.78 30.23
C TRP A 748 41.41 30.27 30.47
N ARG A 749 41.97 29.82 31.61
CA ARG A 749 41.95 28.40 32.00
C ARG A 749 40.52 27.86 32.10
N ALA A 750 39.64 28.54 32.81
CA ALA A 750 38.23 28.13 32.95
C ALA A 750 37.48 28.10 31.61
N ARG A 751 37.76 29.04 30.69
CA ARG A 751 37.21 29.00 29.32
C ARG A 751 37.75 27.81 28.52
N TRP A 752 39.03 27.51 28.65
CA TRP A 752 39.68 26.38 27.96
C TRP A 752 39.14 25.04 28.50
N GLU A 753 39.08 24.85 29.81
CA GLU A 753 38.47 23.68 30.46
C GLU A 753 37.00 23.50 30.05
N SER A 754 36.22 24.60 30.01
CA SER A 754 34.82 24.55 29.53
C SER A 754 34.71 24.17 28.05
N ALA A 755 35.67 24.59 27.21
CA ALA A 755 35.72 24.21 25.79
C ALA A 755 36.17 22.75 25.61
N GLU A 756 37.12 22.26 26.41
CA GLU A 756 37.59 20.87 26.41
C GLU A 756 36.47 19.92 26.88
N ILE A 757 35.73 20.27 27.94
CA ILE A 757 34.54 19.52 28.37
C ILE A 757 33.52 19.45 27.23
N LYS A 758 33.19 20.57 26.57
CA LYS A 758 32.25 20.57 25.43
C LYS A 758 32.73 19.73 24.26
N LEU A 759 34.03 19.78 23.92
CA LEU A 759 34.62 18.94 22.88
C LEU A 759 34.49 17.46 23.22
N ASN A 760 34.70 17.08 24.48
CA ASN A 760 34.51 15.71 24.94
C ASN A 760 33.04 15.28 24.90
N THR A 761 32.09 16.16 25.24
CA THR A 761 30.65 15.86 25.10
C THR A 761 30.27 15.65 23.63
N ILE A 762 30.64 16.58 22.74
CA ILE A 762 30.37 16.49 21.30
C ILE A 762 31.01 15.23 20.69
N ARG A 763 32.19 14.83 21.18
CA ARG A 763 32.85 13.59 20.76
C ARG A 763 32.05 12.35 21.16
N ILE A 764 31.54 12.29 22.39
CA ILE A 764 30.68 11.18 22.84
C ILE A 764 29.39 11.15 22.02
N GLU A 765 28.75 12.29 21.82
CA GLU A 765 27.55 12.42 20.97
C GLU A 765 27.82 11.97 19.53
N LEU A 766 29.01 12.26 18.97
CA LEU A 766 29.42 11.77 17.65
C LEU A 766 29.61 10.25 17.62
N GLU A 767 30.30 9.69 18.62
CA GLU A 767 30.53 8.23 18.75
C GLU A 767 29.18 7.48 18.93
N GLU A 768 28.21 8.06 19.65
CA GLU A 768 26.84 7.55 19.77
C GLU A 768 26.08 7.62 18.42
N ARG A 769 26.15 8.74 17.70
CA ARG A 769 25.49 8.91 16.39
C ARG A 769 26.09 8.00 15.31
N GLU A 770 27.40 7.75 15.36
CA GLU A 770 28.06 6.75 14.51
C GLU A 770 27.53 5.33 14.79
N ALA A 771 27.35 4.97 16.07
CA ALA A 771 26.77 3.68 16.45
C ALA A 771 25.29 3.52 16.03
N GLU A 772 24.48 4.58 16.18
CA GLU A 772 23.10 4.63 15.67
C GLU A 772 23.05 4.45 14.14
N LEU A 773 23.92 5.14 13.41
CA LEU A 773 24.02 5.08 11.95
C LEU A 773 24.48 3.70 11.45
N VAL A 774 25.38 3.02 12.17
CA VAL A 774 25.72 1.61 11.90
C VAL A 774 24.51 0.70 12.13
N SER A 775 23.77 0.89 13.23
CA SER A 775 22.57 0.10 13.52
C SER A 775 21.46 0.28 12.47
N GLU A 776 21.24 1.50 11.97
CA GLU A 776 20.29 1.74 10.87
C GLU A 776 20.75 1.10 9.56
N LYS A 777 22.06 1.10 9.24
CA LYS A 777 22.59 0.40 8.07
C LYS A 777 22.35 -1.11 8.16
N GLU A 778 22.66 -1.75 9.28
CA GLU A 778 22.40 -3.18 9.47
C GLU A 778 20.90 -3.52 9.32
N ARG A 779 20.02 -2.62 9.78
CA ARG A 779 18.56 -2.75 9.68
C ARG A 779 18.05 -2.49 8.26
N ALA A 780 18.69 -1.60 7.50
CA ALA A 780 18.43 -1.41 6.07
C ALA A 780 18.85 -2.64 5.26
N ASP A 781 20.07 -3.15 5.46
CA ASP A 781 20.55 -4.36 4.80
C ASP A 781 19.66 -5.57 5.11
N ALA A 782 19.16 -5.69 6.35
CA ALA A 782 18.22 -6.74 6.72
C ALA A 782 16.92 -6.66 5.91
N ARG A 783 16.37 -5.45 5.72
CA ARG A 783 15.20 -5.21 4.87
C ARG A 783 15.50 -5.45 3.39
N GLU A 784 16.69 -5.11 2.87
CA GLU A 784 17.07 -5.44 1.49
C GLU A 784 17.17 -6.95 1.25
N ARG A 785 17.70 -7.71 2.22
CA ARG A 785 17.71 -9.19 2.17
C ARG A 785 16.29 -9.76 2.18
N GLU A 786 15.39 -9.21 3.01
CA GLU A 786 13.99 -9.61 3.04
C GLU A 786 13.26 -9.29 1.72
N ILE A 787 13.42 -8.08 1.20
CA ILE A 787 12.87 -7.67 -0.12
C ILE A 787 13.40 -8.58 -1.23
N SER A 788 14.68 -8.92 -1.21
CA SER A 788 15.29 -9.83 -2.18
C SER A 788 14.70 -11.24 -2.09
N HIS A 789 14.47 -11.74 -0.88
CA HIS A 789 13.82 -13.03 -0.67
C HIS A 789 12.35 -13.01 -1.14
N LEU A 790 11.59 -11.96 -0.80
CA LEU A 790 10.20 -11.78 -1.27
C LEU A 790 10.12 -11.71 -2.79
N ARG A 791 11.07 -11.04 -3.47
CA ARG A 791 11.17 -11.04 -4.95
C ARG A 791 11.41 -12.45 -5.51
N THR A 792 12.29 -13.24 -4.90
CA THR A 792 12.50 -14.64 -5.34
C THR A 792 11.25 -15.51 -5.15
N ASN A 793 10.54 -15.33 -4.04
CA ASN A 793 9.30 -16.05 -3.75
C ASN A 793 8.18 -15.64 -4.74
N LEU A 794 8.02 -14.35 -5.03
CA LEU A 794 7.08 -13.84 -6.02
C LEU A 794 7.33 -14.42 -7.40
N ASN A 795 8.56 -14.35 -7.91
CA ASN A 795 8.92 -14.93 -9.22
C ASN A 795 8.65 -16.45 -9.27
N SER A 796 8.88 -17.18 -8.17
CA SER A 796 8.52 -18.60 -8.08
C SER A 796 7.01 -18.85 -8.14
N ALA A 797 6.20 -17.98 -7.54
CA ALA A 797 4.75 -18.04 -7.58
C ALA A 797 4.18 -17.63 -8.95
N GLU A 798 4.77 -16.63 -9.60
CA GLU A 798 4.44 -16.23 -10.98
C GLU A 798 4.74 -17.36 -11.98
N MET A 799 5.89 -18.02 -11.84
CA MET A 799 6.21 -19.24 -12.59
C MET A 799 5.16 -20.35 -12.37
N GLN A 800 4.75 -20.61 -11.12
CA GLN A 800 3.70 -21.59 -10.80
C GLN A 800 2.33 -21.20 -11.38
N CYS A 801 1.93 -19.93 -11.29
CA CYS A 801 0.70 -19.43 -11.90
C CYS A 801 0.74 -19.57 -13.43
N SER A 802 1.88 -19.30 -14.07
CA SER A 802 2.03 -19.46 -15.52
C SER A 802 1.91 -20.93 -15.96
N SER A 803 2.47 -21.88 -15.18
CA SER A 803 2.36 -23.30 -15.48
C SER A 803 0.95 -23.85 -15.24
N ALA A 804 0.28 -23.42 -14.16
CA ALA A 804 -1.12 -23.73 -13.90
C ALA A 804 -2.06 -23.16 -14.97
N THR A 805 -1.79 -21.94 -15.45
CA THR A 805 -2.54 -21.31 -16.55
C THR A 805 -2.39 -22.10 -17.85
N ARG A 806 -1.16 -22.56 -18.16
CA ARG A 806 -0.93 -23.42 -19.33
C ARG A 806 -1.65 -24.76 -19.22
N ALA A 807 -1.54 -25.44 -18.08
CA ALA A 807 -2.25 -26.70 -17.84
C ALA A 807 -3.78 -26.55 -17.90
N ALA A 808 -4.32 -25.41 -17.43
CA ALA A 808 -5.75 -25.10 -17.55
C ALA A 808 -6.19 -24.84 -19.01
N ALA A 809 -5.32 -24.22 -19.83
CA ALA A 809 -5.57 -24.06 -21.27
C ALA A 809 -5.57 -25.41 -21.99
N GLU A 810 -4.56 -26.25 -21.76
CA GLU A 810 -4.46 -27.62 -22.31
C GLU A 810 -5.68 -28.48 -21.92
N ALA A 811 -6.11 -28.44 -20.65
CA ALA A 811 -7.31 -29.12 -20.20
C ALA A 811 -8.60 -28.57 -20.84
N SER A 812 -8.66 -27.26 -21.10
CA SER A 812 -9.79 -26.62 -21.78
C SER A 812 -9.87 -27.02 -23.26
N GLU A 813 -8.72 -27.16 -23.93
CA GLU A 813 -8.63 -27.65 -25.31
C GLU A 813 -9.08 -29.13 -25.40
N GLN A 814 -8.63 -30.00 -24.49
CA GLN A 814 -9.12 -31.38 -24.43
C GLN A 814 -10.64 -31.47 -24.14
N LEU A 815 -11.17 -30.55 -23.33
CA LEU A 815 -12.63 -30.43 -23.12
C LEU A 815 -13.37 -29.93 -24.37
N GLN A 816 -12.75 -29.12 -25.24
CA GLN A 816 -13.33 -28.75 -26.52
C GLN A 816 -13.32 -29.92 -27.51
N ILE A 817 -12.20 -30.64 -27.62
CA ILE A 817 -12.07 -31.82 -28.50
C ILE A 817 -13.10 -32.89 -28.11
N SER A 818 -13.17 -33.27 -26.84
CA SER A 818 -14.15 -34.27 -26.36
C SER A 818 -15.61 -33.82 -26.49
N ARG A 819 -15.89 -32.51 -26.43
CA ARG A 819 -17.24 -31.97 -26.77
C ARG A 819 -17.56 -32.14 -28.25
N ALA A 820 -16.61 -31.84 -29.14
CA ALA A 820 -16.80 -32.03 -30.58
C ALA A 820 -17.01 -33.53 -30.92
N GLU A 821 -16.29 -34.44 -30.26
CA GLU A 821 -16.52 -35.89 -30.36
C GLU A 821 -17.91 -36.32 -29.87
N ILE A 822 -18.40 -35.75 -28.76
CA ILE A 822 -19.77 -36.00 -28.28
C ILE A 822 -20.81 -35.47 -29.28
N GLU A 823 -20.57 -34.31 -29.89
CA GLU A 823 -21.43 -33.74 -30.92
C GLU A 823 -21.47 -34.62 -32.17
N THR A 824 -20.32 -35.06 -32.70
CA THR A 824 -20.29 -35.97 -33.87
C THR A 824 -21.02 -37.28 -33.58
N LEU A 825 -20.71 -37.95 -32.46
CA LEU A 825 -21.42 -39.17 -32.02
C LEU A 825 -22.93 -38.93 -31.82
N THR A 826 -23.32 -37.75 -31.34
CA THR A 826 -24.75 -37.39 -31.22
C THR A 826 -25.42 -37.26 -32.58
N THR A 827 -24.75 -36.68 -33.59
CA THR A 827 -25.27 -36.64 -34.97
C THR A 827 -25.33 -38.02 -35.63
N GLU A 828 -24.38 -38.90 -35.34
CA GLU A 828 -24.40 -40.30 -35.81
C GLU A 828 -25.56 -41.08 -35.17
N ILE A 829 -25.76 -40.96 -33.86
CA ILE A 829 -26.90 -41.54 -33.15
C ILE A 829 -28.23 -41.01 -33.72
N ALA A 830 -28.31 -39.73 -34.10
CA ALA A 830 -29.48 -39.18 -34.77
C ALA A 830 -29.72 -39.82 -36.15
N ARG A 831 -28.68 -39.90 -37.00
CA ARG A 831 -28.76 -40.58 -38.31
C ARG A 831 -29.18 -42.05 -38.19
N LEU A 832 -28.65 -42.78 -37.21
CA LEU A 832 -29.01 -44.17 -36.94
C LEU A 832 -30.46 -44.31 -36.46
N ARG A 833 -30.97 -43.37 -35.66
CA ARG A 833 -32.39 -43.32 -35.26
C ARG A 833 -33.30 -43.06 -36.45
N ASP A 834 -32.96 -42.10 -37.31
CA ASP A 834 -33.73 -41.79 -38.51
C ASP A 834 -33.75 -42.97 -39.49
N GLY A 835 -32.60 -43.64 -39.67
CA GLY A 835 -32.49 -44.88 -40.44
C GLY A 835 -33.37 -45.99 -39.87
N LEU A 836 -33.33 -46.21 -38.55
CA LEU A 836 -34.18 -47.21 -37.89
C LEU A 836 -35.68 -46.89 -38.05
N VAL A 837 -36.09 -45.63 -37.91
CA VAL A 837 -37.48 -45.20 -38.16
C VAL A 837 -37.89 -45.50 -39.60
N ARG A 838 -37.05 -45.21 -40.60
CA ARG A 838 -37.33 -45.57 -42.01
C ARG A 838 -37.52 -47.07 -42.17
N THR A 839 -36.60 -47.89 -41.66
CA THR A 839 -36.72 -49.36 -41.77
C THR A 839 -37.96 -49.91 -41.04
N GLU A 840 -38.37 -49.32 -39.91
CA GLU A 840 -39.60 -49.72 -39.21
C GLU A 840 -40.85 -49.28 -40.01
N THR A 841 -40.83 -48.13 -40.68
CA THR A 841 -41.92 -47.73 -41.59
C THR A 841 -42.00 -48.63 -42.83
N GLU A 842 -40.87 -48.96 -43.47
CA GLU A 842 -40.77 -49.90 -44.60
C GLU A 842 -41.28 -51.29 -44.21
N LYS A 843 -40.83 -51.82 -43.08
CA LYS A 843 -41.34 -53.06 -42.47
C LYS A 843 -42.86 -52.98 -42.22
N SER A 844 -43.37 -51.85 -41.71
CA SER A 844 -44.81 -51.68 -41.48
C SER A 844 -45.60 -51.66 -42.80
N ASN A 845 -45.04 -51.10 -43.87
CA ASN A 845 -45.65 -51.07 -45.19
C ASN A 845 -45.65 -52.48 -45.80
N ALA A 846 -44.50 -53.17 -45.81
CA ALA A 846 -44.39 -54.55 -46.26
C ALA A 846 -45.28 -55.51 -45.45
N GLN A 847 -45.50 -55.25 -44.15
CA GLN A 847 -46.44 -56.00 -43.34
C GLN A 847 -47.91 -55.72 -43.71
N ARG A 848 -48.26 -54.48 -44.12
CA ARG A 848 -49.59 -54.18 -44.67
C ARG A 848 -49.78 -54.84 -46.04
N GLU A 849 -48.80 -54.77 -46.93
CA GLU A 849 -48.80 -55.43 -48.24
C GLU A 849 -48.98 -56.95 -48.09
N ALA A 850 -48.20 -57.57 -47.19
CA ALA A 850 -48.35 -58.99 -46.87
C ALA A 850 -49.72 -59.34 -46.25
N SER A 851 -50.35 -58.42 -45.50
CA SER A 851 -51.72 -58.62 -45.01
C SER A 851 -52.77 -58.46 -46.11
N SER A 852 -52.56 -57.57 -47.09
CA SER A 852 -53.41 -57.46 -48.29
C SER A 852 -53.33 -58.75 -49.09
N HIS A 853 -52.13 -59.21 -49.45
CA HIS A 853 -51.95 -60.45 -50.20
C HIS A 853 -52.48 -61.70 -49.49
N ARG A 854 -52.54 -61.71 -48.14
CA ARG A 854 -53.25 -62.76 -47.40
C ARG A 854 -54.76 -62.67 -47.60
N LEU A 855 -55.35 -61.49 -47.46
CA LEU A 855 -56.77 -61.27 -47.72
C LEU A 855 -57.14 -61.60 -49.18
N ASP A 856 -56.33 -61.16 -50.15
CA ASP A 856 -56.50 -61.48 -51.57
C ASP A 856 -56.41 -63.01 -51.80
N SER A 857 -55.45 -63.68 -51.17
CA SER A 857 -55.29 -65.15 -51.26
C SER A 857 -56.42 -65.91 -50.58
N ASP A 858 -56.99 -65.39 -49.48
CA ASP A 858 -58.12 -66.02 -48.78
C ASP A 858 -59.45 -65.77 -49.53
N GLN A 859 -59.59 -64.62 -50.20
CA GLN A 859 -60.68 -64.37 -51.15
C GLN A 859 -60.60 -65.28 -52.38
N LEU A 860 -59.40 -65.46 -52.96
CA LEU A 860 -59.19 -66.39 -54.08
C LEU A 860 -59.41 -67.85 -53.67
N ARG A 861 -59.13 -68.22 -52.41
CA ARG A 861 -59.51 -69.53 -51.87
C ARG A 861 -61.02 -69.68 -51.77
N ALA A 862 -61.73 -68.71 -51.18
CA ALA A 862 -63.19 -68.77 -51.10
C ALA A 862 -63.85 -68.87 -52.48
N GLN A 863 -63.36 -68.11 -53.48
CA GLN A 863 -63.80 -68.23 -54.87
C GLN A 863 -63.50 -69.60 -55.49
N LEU A 864 -62.38 -70.24 -55.10
CA LEU A 864 -62.04 -71.58 -55.54
C LEU A 864 -62.93 -72.63 -54.86
N ASP A 865 -63.20 -72.51 -53.57
CA ASP A 865 -64.13 -73.36 -52.81
C ASP A 865 -65.56 -73.25 -53.39
N ASP A 866 -66.02 -72.04 -53.75
CA ASP A 866 -67.31 -71.81 -54.42
C ASP A 866 -67.35 -72.51 -55.80
N VAL A 867 -66.29 -72.39 -56.61
CA VAL A 867 -66.19 -73.07 -57.92
C VAL A 867 -66.06 -74.59 -57.78
N GLU A 868 -65.40 -75.09 -56.73
CA GLU A 868 -65.34 -76.52 -56.41
C GLU A 868 -66.72 -77.04 -56.02
N LEU A 869 -67.49 -76.28 -55.23
CA LEU A 869 -68.88 -76.58 -54.89
C LEU A 869 -69.79 -76.57 -56.13
N GLU A 870 -69.66 -75.58 -57.01
CA GLU A 870 -70.36 -75.57 -58.31
C GLU A 870 -69.99 -76.79 -59.16
N MET A 871 -68.71 -77.18 -59.20
CA MET A 871 -68.27 -78.40 -59.87
C MET A 871 -68.82 -79.68 -59.24
N GLU A 872 -68.94 -79.75 -57.91
CA GLU A 872 -69.58 -80.88 -57.23
C GLU A 872 -71.07 -80.95 -57.54
N GLN A 873 -71.79 -79.82 -57.50
CA GLN A 873 -73.20 -79.75 -57.91
C GLN A 873 -73.39 -80.17 -59.38
N LEU A 874 -72.49 -79.77 -60.29
CA LEU A 874 -72.52 -80.21 -61.69
C LEU A 874 -72.18 -81.71 -61.85
N LYS A 875 -71.26 -82.26 -61.04
CA LYS A 875 -71.00 -83.71 -61.01
C LYS A 875 -72.24 -84.47 -60.53
N ASP A 876 -72.86 -84.03 -59.43
CA ASP A 876 -74.08 -84.62 -58.90
C ASP A 876 -75.24 -84.56 -59.90
N GLN A 877 -75.41 -83.44 -60.61
CA GLN A 877 -76.36 -83.34 -61.72
C GLN A 877 -76.04 -84.35 -62.84
N ILE A 878 -74.77 -84.50 -63.22
CA ILE A 878 -74.35 -85.52 -64.21
C ILE A 878 -74.58 -86.94 -63.69
N GLU A 879 -74.39 -87.21 -62.40
CA GLU A 879 -74.67 -88.53 -61.81
C GLU A 879 -76.16 -88.83 -61.69
N GLN A 880 -76.98 -87.82 -61.37
CA GLN A 880 -78.43 -87.88 -61.46
C GLN A 880 -78.87 -88.14 -62.90
N GLU A 881 -78.34 -87.43 -63.90
CA GLU A 881 -78.65 -87.68 -65.32
C GLU A 881 -78.14 -89.05 -65.83
N ARG A 882 -77.08 -89.59 -65.23
CA ARG A 882 -76.67 -90.99 -65.45
C ARG A 882 -77.58 -91.99 -64.73
N ALA A 883 -78.21 -91.61 -63.61
CA ALA A 883 -79.19 -92.44 -62.91
C ALA A 883 -80.55 -92.43 -63.63
N THR A 884 -81.02 -91.28 -64.13
CA THR A 884 -82.21 -91.17 -64.98
C THR A 884 -82.01 -91.96 -66.28
N ASN A 885 -80.86 -91.82 -66.96
CA ASN A 885 -80.54 -92.63 -68.14
C ASN A 885 -80.50 -94.13 -67.84
N ARG A 886 -79.91 -94.56 -66.71
CA ARG A 886 -79.98 -95.97 -66.28
C ARG A 886 -81.42 -96.42 -66.06
N GLY A 887 -82.26 -95.59 -65.42
CA GLY A 887 -83.69 -95.84 -65.25
C GLY A 887 -84.45 -95.96 -66.57
N LEU A 888 -84.23 -95.05 -67.52
CA LEU A 888 -84.79 -95.09 -68.88
C LEU A 888 -84.31 -96.33 -69.65
N GLN A 889 -83.04 -96.71 -69.53
CA GLN A 889 -82.48 -97.92 -70.13
C GLN A 889 -83.12 -99.19 -69.53
N THR A 890 -83.32 -99.24 -68.21
CA THR A 890 -84.05 -100.34 -67.54
C THR A 890 -85.51 -100.39 -67.97
N ALA A 891 -86.19 -99.23 -68.09
CA ALA A 891 -87.56 -99.15 -68.57
C ALA A 891 -87.70 -99.63 -70.03
N LEU A 892 -86.77 -99.24 -70.90
CA LEU A 892 -86.67 -99.70 -72.29
C LEU A 892 -86.42 -101.22 -72.36
N GLN A 893 -85.54 -101.76 -71.51
CA GLN A 893 -85.29 -103.19 -71.42
C GLN A 893 -86.53 -103.95 -70.92
N SER A 894 -87.25 -103.42 -69.93
CA SER A 894 -88.54 -103.96 -69.50
C SER A 894 -89.60 -103.92 -70.62
N SER A 895 -89.63 -102.84 -71.42
CA SER A 895 -90.52 -102.74 -72.58
C SER A 895 -90.21 -103.81 -73.63
N ARG A 896 -88.93 -104.02 -73.96
CA ARG A 896 -88.48 -105.10 -74.86
C ARG A 896 -88.80 -106.49 -74.31
N GLN A 897 -88.68 -106.70 -73.00
CA GLN A 897 -89.06 -107.96 -72.38
C GLN A 897 -90.57 -108.20 -72.45
N LYS A 898 -91.40 -107.18 -72.21
CA LYS A 898 -92.86 -107.27 -72.38
C LYS A 898 -93.25 -107.56 -73.83
N GLU A 899 -92.56 -106.94 -74.78
CA GLU A 899 -92.75 -107.19 -76.22
C GLU A 899 -92.36 -108.63 -76.59
N GLN A 900 -91.23 -109.16 -76.09
CA GLN A 900 -90.87 -110.56 -76.25
C GLN A 900 -91.89 -111.52 -75.62
N ASN A 901 -92.39 -111.21 -74.41
CA ASN A 901 -93.40 -112.03 -73.74
C ASN A 901 -94.72 -112.05 -74.54
N ALA A 902 -95.15 -110.92 -75.11
CA ALA A 902 -96.31 -110.85 -75.99
C ALA A 902 -96.10 -111.62 -77.30
N ILE A 903 -94.88 -111.62 -77.86
CA ILE A 903 -94.52 -112.47 -79.01
C ILE A 903 -94.62 -113.95 -78.64
N SER A 904 -94.16 -114.38 -77.46
CA SER A 904 -94.33 -115.78 -77.02
C SER A 904 -95.80 -116.15 -76.77
N GLU A 905 -96.63 -115.27 -76.19
CA GLU A 905 -98.08 -115.53 -76.07
C GLU A 905 -98.75 -115.68 -77.45
N ILE A 906 -98.35 -114.87 -78.44
CA ILE A 906 -98.85 -114.99 -79.82
C ILE A 906 -98.38 -116.31 -80.46
N GLN A 907 -97.16 -116.77 -80.18
CA GLN A 907 -96.65 -118.08 -80.62
C GLN A 907 -97.41 -119.24 -79.97
N GLU A 908 -97.71 -119.17 -78.68
CA GLU A 908 -98.55 -120.17 -77.99
C GLU A 908 -99.98 -120.18 -78.54
N LYS A 909 -100.59 -119.00 -78.73
CA LYS A 909 -101.95 -118.87 -79.30
C LYS A 909 -102.02 -119.35 -80.77
N THR A 910 -100.94 -119.19 -81.54
CA THR A 910 -100.88 -119.77 -82.90
C THR A 910 -100.66 -121.29 -82.88
N ALA A 911 -99.89 -121.82 -81.92
CA ALA A 911 -99.76 -123.26 -81.70
C ALA A 911 -101.08 -123.92 -81.27
N GLU A 912 -101.84 -123.28 -80.37
CA GLU A 912 -103.21 -123.67 -80.01
C GLU A 912 -104.13 -123.67 -81.24
N LEU A 913 -104.07 -122.64 -82.09
CA LEU A 913 -104.86 -122.57 -83.32
C LEU A 913 -104.48 -123.67 -84.33
N THR A 914 -103.21 -124.07 -84.45
CA THR A 914 -102.82 -125.22 -85.28
C THR A 914 -103.35 -126.54 -84.73
N ALA A 915 -103.24 -126.78 -83.42
CA ALA A 915 -103.79 -127.98 -82.79
C ALA A 915 -105.33 -128.05 -82.91
N LEU A 916 -106.02 -126.91 -82.83
CA LEU A 916 -107.47 -126.84 -83.08
C LEU A 916 -107.82 -127.11 -84.55
N ARG A 917 -107.00 -126.66 -85.52
CA ARG A 917 -107.20 -126.98 -86.95
C ARG A 917 -107.00 -128.47 -87.23
N GLU A 918 -105.98 -129.10 -86.68
CA GLU A 918 -105.76 -130.56 -86.79
C GLU A 918 -106.89 -131.37 -86.12
N ARG A 919 -107.48 -130.82 -85.05
CA ARG A 919 -108.65 -131.40 -84.39
C ARG A 919 -109.94 -131.25 -85.19
N ILE A 920 -110.04 -130.23 -86.05
CA ILE A 920 -111.13 -130.09 -87.03
C ILE A 920 -110.92 -131.08 -88.18
N THR A 921 -109.72 -131.17 -88.78
CA THR A 921 -109.47 -132.12 -89.89
C THR A 921 -109.70 -133.57 -89.48
N THR A 922 -109.30 -133.96 -88.26
CA THR A 922 -109.60 -135.32 -87.74
C THR A 922 -111.07 -135.57 -87.40
N VAL A 923 -111.89 -134.52 -87.22
CA VAL A 923 -113.36 -134.63 -87.11
C VAL A 923 -113.99 -134.70 -88.51
N ASP A 924 -113.51 -133.90 -89.46
CA ASP A 924 -113.95 -133.95 -90.86
C ASP A 924 -113.66 -135.33 -91.45
N GLU A 925 -112.45 -135.88 -91.31
CA GLU A 925 -112.08 -137.24 -91.73
C GLU A 925 -112.99 -138.32 -91.14
N ARG A 926 -113.41 -138.18 -89.87
CA ARG A 926 -114.37 -139.08 -89.23
C ARG A 926 -115.78 -138.93 -89.81
N SER A 927 -116.23 -137.71 -90.06
CA SER A 927 -117.50 -137.43 -90.76
C SER A 927 -117.49 -138.07 -92.14
N ASP A 928 -116.39 -137.92 -92.86
CA ASP A 928 -116.16 -138.46 -94.21
C ASP A 928 -116.17 -140.01 -94.24
N VAL A 929 -115.66 -140.66 -93.20
CA VAL A 929 -115.77 -142.13 -93.03
C VAL A 929 -117.21 -142.54 -92.72
N MET A 930 -117.88 -141.88 -91.77
CA MET A 930 -119.29 -142.13 -91.43
C MET A 930 -120.23 -141.91 -92.64
N GLN A 931 -119.91 -140.92 -93.50
CA GLN A 931 -120.68 -140.60 -94.69
C GLN A 931 -120.53 -141.69 -95.77
N ARG A 932 -119.31 -142.21 -95.98
CA ARG A 932 -119.07 -143.38 -96.84
C ARG A 932 -119.71 -144.66 -96.31
N GLU A 933 -119.81 -144.84 -94.99
CA GLU A 933 -120.57 -145.95 -94.40
C GLU A 933 -122.08 -145.78 -94.60
N SER A 934 -122.61 -144.56 -94.45
CA SER A 934 -124.01 -144.24 -94.74
C SER A 934 -124.37 -144.50 -96.21
N GLU A 935 -123.46 -144.24 -97.14
CA GLU A 935 -123.63 -144.56 -98.57
C GLU A 935 -123.61 -146.06 -98.84
N ARG A 936 -122.66 -146.82 -98.26
CA ARG A 936 -122.66 -148.29 -98.32
C ARG A 936 -123.92 -148.92 -97.72
N LEU A 937 -124.46 -148.34 -96.66
CA LEU A 937 -125.72 -148.79 -96.06
C LEU A 937 -126.92 -148.48 -96.96
N ARG A 938 -126.95 -147.31 -97.62
CA ARG A 938 -127.97 -146.98 -98.64
C ARG A 938 -127.90 -147.91 -99.86
N GLU A 939 -126.70 -148.30 -100.28
CA GLU A 939 -126.52 -149.23 -101.40
C GLU A 939 -126.98 -150.65 -101.06
N ARG A 940 -126.63 -151.15 -99.86
CA ARG A 940 -127.16 -152.44 -99.34
C ARG A 940 -128.68 -152.40 -99.12
N LEU A 941 -129.24 -151.26 -98.73
CA LEU A 941 -130.69 -151.08 -98.64
C LEU A 941 -131.34 -151.23 -100.03
N ALA A 942 -130.81 -150.53 -101.04
CA ALA A 942 -131.29 -150.62 -102.41
C ALA A 942 -131.20 -152.03 -103.01
N ASP A 943 -130.16 -152.81 -102.67
CA ASP A 943 -130.07 -154.22 -103.06
C ASP A 943 -131.12 -155.09 -102.36
N SER A 944 -131.33 -154.90 -101.05
CA SER A 944 -132.40 -155.61 -100.33
C SER A 944 -133.80 -155.27 -100.87
N GLU A 945 -134.03 -154.02 -101.29
CA GLU A 945 -135.28 -153.61 -101.96
C GLU A 945 -135.43 -154.26 -103.34
N ARG A 946 -134.36 -154.42 -104.12
CA ARG A 946 -134.38 -155.14 -105.41
C ARG A 946 -134.68 -156.63 -105.22
N GLU A 947 -134.17 -157.23 -104.14
CA GLU A 947 -134.37 -158.64 -103.80
C GLU A 947 -135.80 -158.90 -103.27
N ILE A 948 -136.33 -158.03 -102.42
CA ILE A 948 -137.74 -158.01 -102.01
C ILE A 948 -138.66 -157.85 -103.24
N ASN A 949 -138.31 -156.99 -104.20
CA ASN A 949 -139.08 -156.83 -105.43
C ASN A 949 -139.00 -158.06 -106.36
N ARG A 950 -137.89 -158.81 -106.39
CA ARG A 950 -137.79 -160.09 -107.11
C ARG A 950 -138.64 -161.18 -106.44
N LEU A 951 -138.54 -161.35 -105.13
CA LEU A 951 -139.33 -162.32 -104.37
C LEU A 951 -140.83 -162.01 -104.43
N SER A 952 -141.21 -160.72 -104.39
CA SER A 952 -142.61 -160.29 -104.56
C SER A 952 -143.16 -160.61 -105.95
N ARG A 953 -142.34 -160.56 -107.01
CA ARG A 953 -142.73 -160.98 -108.38
C ARG A 953 -142.81 -162.50 -108.53
N SER A 954 -142.01 -163.27 -107.79
CA SER A 954 -142.09 -164.73 -107.74
C SER A 954 -143.36 -165.21 -107.03
N LEU A 955 -143.68 -164.67 -105.85
CA LEU A 955 -144.87 -165.04 -105.08
C LEU A 955 -146.19 -164.53 -105.67
N SER A 956 -146.17 -163.49 -106.50
CA SER A 956 -147.36 -163.05 -107.24
C SER A 956 -147.64 -163.87 -108.51
N ALA A 957 -146.63 -164.52 -109.10
CA ALA A 957 -146.85 -165.47 -110.20
C ALA A 957 -147.61 -166.73 -109.74
N GLU A 958 -147.35 -167.24 -108.54
CA GLU A 958 -148.11 -168.38 -107.98
C GLU A 958 -149.53 -167.99 -107.52
N ARG A 959 -149.75 -166.74 -107.10
CA ARG A 959 -151.09 -166.26 -106.69
C ARG A 959 -151.96 -165.71 -107.81
N PHE A 960 -151.38 -165.34 -108.95
CA PHE A 960 -152.12 -164.85 -110.12
C PHE A 960 -153.05 -165.94 -110.69
N GLU A 961 -152.56 -167.18 -110.79
CA GLU A 961 -153.37 -168.33 -111.20
C GLU A 961 -154.26 -168.87 -110.05
N LYS A 962 -153.86 -168.71 -108.78
CA LYS A 962 -154.58 -169.24 -107.61
C LYS A 962 -154.55 -168.27 -106.40
N GLU A 963 -155.55 -167.45 -106.13
CA GLU A 963 -156.84 -167.22 -106.80
C GLU A 963 -157.06 -165.68 -106.83
N ARG A 964 -157.54 -164.99 -107.88
CA ARG A 964 -158.31 -165.35 -109.10
C ARG A 964 -159.81 -165.58 -108.91
N ALA A 965 -160.21 -166.16 -107.78
CA ALA A 965 -161.60 -166.31 -107.36
C ALA A 965 -161.70 -166.19 -105.81
N LEU A 966 -162.26 -165.13 -105.22
CA LEU A 966 -162.80 -163.91 -105.83
C LEU A 966 -162.47 -162.68 -104.95
N SER A 967 -162.37 -161.44 -105.47
CA SER A 967 -161.65 -160.91 -106.65
C SER A 967 -161.85 -159.38 -106.69
N GLU A 968 -160.98 -158.65 -107.41
CA GLU A 968 -161.03 -157.20 -107.75
C GLU A 968 -160.99 -156.18 -106.58
N LEU A 969 -161.80 -156.36 -105.55
CA LEU A 969 -162.20 -155.32 -104.60
C LEU A 969 -161.19 -155.18 -103.44
N ARG A 970 -160.81 -153.98 -102.97
CA ARG A 970 -161.08 -152.60 -103.44
C ARG A 970 -160.15 -151.61 -102.71
N LEU A 971 -159.75 -150.53 -103.40
CA LEU A 971 -159.50 -149.16 -102.89
C LEU A 971 -158.37 -148.83 -101.88
N GLY A 972 -157.43 -147.98 -102.33
CA GLY A 972 -157.22 -146.62 -101.78
C GLY A 972 -156.03 -146.39 -100.81
N SER A 973 -155.55 -145.16 -100.58
CA SER A 973 -155.74 -143.86 -101.28
C SER A 973 -155.00 -142.70 -100.56
N LEU A 974 -154.54 -141.68 -101.30
CA LEU A 974 -154.31 -140.27 -100.83
C LEU A 974 -153.17 -140.05 -99.78
N PRO A 975 -152.77 -138.81 -99.40
CA PRO A 975 -153.21 -137.46 -99.79
C PRO A 975 -152.09 -136.57 -100.41
N VAL A 976 -152.35 -135.26 -100.63
CA VAL A 976 -151.39 -134.25 -101.14
C VAL A 976 -151.62 -132.86 -100.52
N GLY A 977 -150.55 -132.09 -100.24
CA GLY A 977 -150.56 -130.70 -99.78
C GLY A 977 -149.12 -130.13 -99.76
N TYR A 978 -148.67 -129.09 -100.48
CA TYR A 978 -149.25 -127.87 -101.09
C TYR A 978 -149.48 -126.72 -100.09
N ARG A 979 -149.15 -125.47 -100.52
CA ARG A 979 -149.13 -124.22 -99.70
C ARG A 979 -147.96 -124.20 -98.67
N PRO A 980 -147.57 -123.04 -98.08
CA PRO A 980 -148.09 -121.67 -98.21
C PRO A 980 -147.28 -120.77 -99.16
N SER A 981 -147.06 -119.51 -98.78
CA SER A 981 -146.64 -118.34 -99.57
C SER A 981 -146.32 -117.17 -98.62
N GLY A 982 -145.31 -116.34 -98.94
CA GLY A 982 -145.17 -114.95 -98.46
C GLY A 982 -144.27 -114.71 -97.24
N TYR A 983 -143.82 -113.47 -96.97
CA TYR A 983 -143.83 -112.24 -97.79
C TYR A 983 -142.87 -111.18 -97.18
N SER A 984 -142.21 -110.38 -98.03
CA SER A 984 -141.68 -109.01 -97.78
C SER A 984 -140.73 -108.71 -96.59
N GLY A 985 -139.57 -108.14 -96.92
CA GLY A 985 -138.66 -107.44 -96.00
C GLY A 985 -137.57 -106.61 -96.73
N TYR A 986 -137.97 -105.77 -97.70
CA TYR A 986 -137.07 -104.96 -98.54
C TYR A 986 -136.69 -103.59 -97.92
N SER A 987 -135.42 -103.20 -98.01
CA SER A 987 -134.93 -101.81 -98.17
C SER A 987 -133.49 -101.83 -98.74
N ASN A 988 -133.20 -101.18 -99.87
CA ASN A 988 -132.67 -99.80 -100.03
C ASN A 988 -131.41 -99.48 -99.19
N GLY A 989 -130.33 -98.87 -99.72
CA GLY A 989 -130.08 -98.18 -101.01
C GLY A 989 -128.71 -98.51 -101.63
N MET A 990 -128.37 -98.15 -102.89
CA MET A 990 -128.26 -96.79 -103.48
C MET A 990 -127.15 -95.95 -102.78
N TYR A 991 -126.02 -95.67 -103.45
CA TYR A 991 -125.75 -94.58 -104.43
C TYR A 991 -125.46 -93.21 -103.79
N GLN A 992 -124.60 -92.41 -104.45
CA GLN A 992 -124.20 -91.02 -104.10
C GLN A 992 -123.41 -90.91 -102.77
N SER A 993 -122.66 -89.86 -102.45
CA SER A 993 -121.98 -88.72 -103.11
C SER A 993 -121.62 -87.77 -101.95
N SER A 994 -120.56 -86.95 -102.08
CA SER A 994 -120.38 -85.63 -101.42
C SER A 994 -120.82 -85.46 -99.95
N THR A 995 -119.89 -85.18 -99.03
CA THR A 995 -119.58 -83.81 -98.53
C THR A 995 -118.35 -83.93 -97.60
N LEU A 996 -117.26 -83.14 -97.61
CA LEU A 996 -117.05 -81.67 -97.63
C LEU A 996 -117.97 -80.91 -96.66
N PRO A 997 -117.46 -80.31 -95.57
CA PRO A 997 -116.40 -79.30 -95.58
C PRO A 997 -114.97 -79.89 -95.49
N ARG A 998 -113.86 -79.23 -95.84
CA ARG A 998 -113.39 -77.86 -95.54
C ARG A 998 -113.16 -77.65 -94.02
N GLU A 999 -112.16 -76.93 -93.55
CA GLU A 999 -110.94 -76.38 -94.18
C GLU A 999 -109.87 -76.23 -93.07
N ARG A 1000 -108.59 -76.18 -93.49
CA ARG A 1000 -107.48 -75.31 -93.04
C ARG A 1000 -107.67 -74.38 -91.80
N PRO A 1001 -106.56 -73.87 -91.21
CA PRO A 1001 -105.24 -74.47 -90.98
C PRO A 1001 -104.60 -74.05 -89.62
N THR A 1002 -103.35 -74.44 -89.40
CA THR A 1002 -102.29 -73.73 -88.63
C THR A 1002 -102.64 -72.49 -87.77
N ALA A 1003 -102.31 -72.53 -86.47
CA ALA A 1003 -101.17 -71.81 -85.84
C ALA A 1003 -101.46 -71.23 -84.42
N TYR A 1004 -100.39 -71.18 -83.62
CA TYR A 1004 -100.23 -70.63 -82.25
C TYR A 1004 -100.98 -71.39 -81.13
N ARG A 1005 -100.35 -71.77 -79.99
CA ARG A 1005 -99.70 -70.97 -78.91
C ARG A 1005 -100.69 -69.98 -78.26
N ASP A 1006 -100.78 -69.86 -76.94
CA ASP A 1006 -99.87 -70.30 -75.84
C ASP A 1006 -100.56 -71.33 -74.93
N ARG A 1007 -99.90 -72.41 -74.47
CA ARG A 1007 -98.91 -72.47 -73.37
C ARG A 1007 -99.43 -71.85 -72.07
N ASP A 1008 -100.13 -72.67 -71.29
CA ASP A 1008 -99.82 -72.91 -69.88
C ASP A 1008 -100.29 -74.32 -69.50
N LEU A 1009 -99.44 -75.06 -68.77
CA LEU A 1009 -99.75 -76.37 -68.18
C LEU A 1009 -98.90 -76.48 -66.92
N GLU A 1010 -99.57 -76.43 -65.77
CA GLU A 1010 -98.94 -76.64 -64.46
C GLU A 1010 -98.64 -78.13 -64.25
N TYR A 1011 -97.36 -78.47 -64.16
CA TYR A 1011 -96.76 -78.97 -62.90
C TYR A 1011 -95.23 -78.84 -62.95
#